data_AF-A0A0N8W9L8-F1
#
_entry.id   AF-A0A0N8W9L8-F1
#
_cell.length_a   1.000
_cell.length_b   1.000
_cell.length_c   1.000
_cell.angle_alpha   90.00
_cell.angle_beta   90.00
_cell.angle_gamma   90.00
#
_symmetry.space_group_name_H-M   'P 1'
#
loop_
_entity.id
_entity.type
_entity.pdbx_description
1 polymer ?
#
loop_
_entity_poly.entity_id
_entity_poly.type
_entity_poly.pdbx_seq_one_letter_code
_entity_poly.pdbx_strand_id
1 'polypeptide(L)'
;MKINEFQIFKYGPIKNFSVSKLKGFNLFWGKNETGKSLIVEALVKFLVKKSGIFNLIDRVDHQPEGYLNLILDDRKELKIPEQKDKFRQLAGIEDNEYRDFFIIRNSDLELGRQKDIDQKKEEQKEIVLGVTDKLTGLKSEKINSLCNQLREQGRLTPGGGLRNVSGEKLKERYQQAVELLPKISDIFNKIKCQGLDDIDQQWMQSNIRFKDIKGKLQIIRDLKKRLQFNKGNESLTALKENLLKLEELKLISEDKEEKWLKMNYKLESMLQQKEDLQKQKQQLDDELSEVKNKFSSAEDKLNKLTLLKKKLDQELKFDILHYQDQLKDFSAKHSLFAALILIGSSSLILLLISMLGSILTRQLIFYILIMILLPICLFISIVVVNRKFKQSKLNKKLSDIIIQANRLDIKGDDLDQVNSQIEQFEQQFSQINNEYQKLEGLEEIKQKELNQLTQGKLPELEEKICDCKTNIQQIKTTSKVDNFDEYTRLVQQKHNCEELIEKNISLLDSIFQKPFNNLEENIKYWETEIVKLESYSEIYPEQSYSRNEEISCENQVIQQQQNIDELKKMINELDGDFRQIETEVNQILQPSSLVCNSIEDLKAIEQQVKNFIEDIDQRRKDTLLIINILEKIDKQEREKISRLFEDESKVFKYFSEITNELYTGLSFNPDSMELQIYQGDEVFSPQQLSGGAYDQLYFSIRLAFGELLMKSKPGFFILDDPFIKSDQERLNRQFDLLLKIVEMGWQVLYFTCKSEIRQMVESRFDQNKCRSVEIIN
;
A
#
# COMPACT_ATOMS: atom_id res chain seq x y z
N MET A 1 -28.83 -63.88 -81.75
CA MET A 1 -28.43 -65.11 -81.01
C MET A 1 -29.59 -66.11 -81.01
N LYS A 2 -29.38 -67.35 -81.45
CA LYS A 2 -30.41 -68.41 -81.53
C LYS A 2 -29.88 -69.77 -81.11
N ILE A 3 -30.71 -70.60 -80.50
CA ILE A 3 -30.42 -72.02 -80.23
C ILE A 3 -30.60 -72.79 -81.53
N ASN A 4 -29.55 -73.46 -82.00
CA ASN A 4 -29.61 -74.31 -83.20
C ASN A 4 -30.04 -75.73 -82.87
N GLU A 5 -29.45 -76.28 -81.82
CA GLU A 5 -29.70 -77.64 -81.34
C GLU A 5 -29.36 -77.77 -79.85
N PHE A 6 -29.92 -78.78 -79.20
CA PHE A 6 -29.55 -79.18 -77.86
C PHE A 6 -29.75 -80.68 -77.65
N GLN A 7 -28.99 -81.23 -76.72
CA GLN A 7 -29.06 -82.63 -76.29
C GLN A 7 -28.96 -82.72 -74.77
N ILE A 8 -29.85 -83.50 -74.17
CA ILE A 8 -29.86 -83.86 -72.77
C ILE A 8 -29.57 -85.36 -72.71
N PHE A 9 -28.34 -85.74 -72.35
CA PHE A 9 -27.96 -87.13 -72.12
C PHE A 9 -28.70 -87.68 -70.91
N LYS A 10 -28.72 -86.91 -69.81
CA LYS A 10 -29.35 -87.32 -68.55
C LYS A 10 -29.78 -86.12 -67.70
N TYR A 11 -31.04 -86.08 -67.30
CA TYR A 11 -31.55 -85.12 -66.30
C TYR A 11 -32.85 -85.64 -65.66
N GLY A 12 -32.80 -86.03 -64.37
CA GLY A 12 -33.93 -86.70 -63.71
C GLY A 12 -34.42 -87.92 -64.53
N PRO A 13 -35.72 -88.01 -64.88
CA PRO A 13 -36.26 -89.07 -65.73
C PRO A 13 -35.92 -88.94 -67.23
N ILE A 14 -35.39 -87.80 -67.70
CA ILE A 14 -35.07 -87.59 -69.12
C ILE A 14 -33.76 -88.30 -69.47
N LYS A 15 -33.77 -89.12 -70.53
CA LYS A 15 -32.59 -89.83 -71.06
C LYS A 15 -32.48 -89.64 -72.57
N ASN A 16 -31.30 -89.23 -73.03
CA ASN A 16 -30.95 -89.10 -74.46
C ASN A 16 -31.95 -88.30 -75.32
N PHE A 17 -32.53 -87.23 -74.76
CA PHE A 17 -33.41 -86.35 -75.51
C PHE A 17 -32.57 -85.40 -76.37
N SER A 18 -32.83 -85.31 -77.68
CA SER A 18 -32.08 -84.43 -78.58
C SER A 18 -32.98 -83.78 -79.62
N VAL A 19 -32.67 -82.53 -79.95
CA VAL A 19 -33.43 -81.75 -80.92
C VAL A 19 -32.44 -80.93 -81.75
N SER A 20 -32.49 -81.11 -83.06
CA SER A 20 -31.64 -80.39 -84.01
C SER A 20 -32.46 -79.57 -85.01
N LYS A 21 -31.79 -78.59 -85.64
CA LYS A 21 -32.35 -77.70 -86.68
C LYS A 21 -33.56 -76.90 -86.19
N LEU A 22 -33.46 -76.33 -84.99
CA LEU A 22 -34.46 -75.40 -84.47
C LEU A 22 -34.64 -74.21 -85.42
N LYS A 23 -35.86 -73.67 -85.46
CA LYS A 23 -36.30 -72.57 -86.33
C LYS A 23 -36.63 -71.32 -85.50
N GLY A 24 -37.24 -70.32 -86.14
CA GLY A 24 -37.70 -69.11 -85.46
C GLY A 24 -38.76 -69.42 -84.40
N PHE A 25 -39.75 -70.25 -84.74
CA PHE A 25 -40.72 -70.77 -83.77
C PHE A 25 -40.52 -72.28 -83.59
N ASN A 26 -40.55 -72.77 -82.35
CA ASN A 26 -40.35 -74.18 -82.03
C ASN A 26 -41.43 -74.60 -81.04
N LEU A 27 -42.30 -75.53 -81.44
CA LEU A 27 -43.34 -76.08 -80.59
C LEU A 27 -42.89 -77.42 -80.03
N PHE A 28 -42.86 -77.52 -78.71
CA PHE A 28 -42.62 -78.73 -77.94
C PHE A 28 -43.93 -79.13 -77.26
N TRP A 29 -44.48 -80.28 -77.62
CA TRP A 29 -45.78 -80.69 -77.10
C TRP A 29 -45.78 -82.16 -76.66
N GLY A 30 -46.65 -82.51 -75.70
CA GLY A 30 -46.78 -83.88 -75.21
C GLY A 30 -47.76 -83.96 -74.03
N LYS A 31 -48.18 -85.17 -73.64
CA LYS A 31 -49.10 -85.37 -72.49
C LYS A 31 -48.52 -84.81 -71.19
N ASN A 32 -49.36 -84.63 -70.17
CA ASN A 32 -48.84 -84.30 -68.83
C ASN A 32 -47.83 -85.38 -68.38
N GLU A 33 -46.86 -84.99 -67.56
CA GLU A 33 -45.82 -85.87 -67.01
C GLU A 33 -44.75 -86.38 -68.01
N THR A 34 -44.79 -86.01 -69.30
CA THR A 34 -43.75 -86.38 -70.28
C THR A 34 -42.40 -85.67 -70.11
N GLY A 35 -42.19 -84.91 -69.03
CA GLY A 35 -40.92 -84.24 -68.75
C GLY A 35 -40.71 -82.87 -69.43
N LYS A 36 -41.73 -82.24 -70.03
CA LYS A 36 -41.64 -80.90 -70.67
C LYS A 36 -40.98 -79.84 -69.77
N SER A 37 -41.50 -79.64 -68.56
CA SER A 37 -40.94 -78.65 -67.63
C SER A 37 -39.52 -79.00 -67.15
N LEU A 38 -39.16 -80.30 -67.14
CA LEU A 38 -37.79 -80.74 -66.83
C LEU A 38 -36.82 -80.46 -67.99
N ILE A 39 -37.29 -80.51 -69.25
CA ILE A 39 -36.50 -80.07 -70.41
C ILE A 39 -36.26 -78.55 -70.32
N VAL A 40 -37.29 -77.77 -70.02
CA VAL A 40 -37.17 -76.33 -69.78
C VAL A 40 -36.16 -76.07 -68.66
N GLU A 41 -36.26 -76.78 -67.53
CA GLU A 41 -35.32 -76.66 -66.42
C GLU A 41 -33.87 -77.00 -66.82
N ALA A 42 -33.66 -78.09 -67.57
CA ALA A 42 -32.34 -78.48 -68.07
C ALA A 42 -31.74 -77.43 -69.01
N LEU A 43 -32.53 -76.91 -69.96
CA LEU A 43 -32.11 -75.85 -70.88
C LEU A 43 -31.62 -74.61 -70.13
N VAL A 44 -32.29 -74.25 -69.03
CA VAL A 44 -31.92 -73.06 -68.28
C VAL A 44 -30.70 -73.32 -67.41
N LYS A 45 -30.57 -74.51 -66.80
CA LYS A 45 -29.36 -74.90 -66.07
C LYS A 45 -28.12 -74.96 -66.98
N PHE A 46 -28.28 -75.28 -68.27
CA PHE A 46 -27.18 -75.09 -69.23
C PHE A 46 -26.74 -73.63 -69.30
N LEU A 47 -27.68 -72.69 -69.41
CA LEU A 47 -27.40 -71.26 -69.61
C LEU A 47 -26.89 -70.54 -68.34
N VAL A 48 -27.31 -70.94 -67.14
CA VAL A 48 -27.14 -70.19 -65.87
C VAL A 48 -26.18 -70.87 -64.88
N LYS A 49 -25.22 -70.16 -64.25
CA LYS A 49 -24.19 -70.80 -63.38
C LYS A 49 -24.69 -71.26 -62.00
N LYS A 50 -25.52 -70.47 -61.31
CA LYS A 50 -25.95 -70.81 -59.94
C LYS A 50 -27.13 -71.79 -59.95
N SER A 51 -27.00 -72.92 -59.27
CA SER A 51 -28.14 -73.70 -58.77
C SER A 51 -28.82 -72.95 -57.63
N GLY A 52 -30.15 -73.02 -57.49
CA GLY A 52 -30.89 -72.32 -56.44
C GLY A 52 -31.45 -70.92 -56.79
N ILE A 53 -31.37 -70.47 -58.05
CA ILE A 53 -32.09 -69.26 -58.52
C ILE A 53 -33.63 -69.51 -58.65
N PHE A 54 -34.00 -70.77 -58.55
CA PHE A 54 -35.30 -71.35 -58.85
C PHE A 54 -36.07 -71.68 -57.58
N ASN A 55 -36.60 -70.67 -56.87
CA ASN A 55 -37.63 -70.98 -55.87
C ASN A 55 -38.79 -71.71 -56.59
N LEU A 56 -39.09 -72.94 -56.15
CA LEU A 56 -40.09 -73.88 -56.70
C LEU A 56 -39.71 -74.68 -57.97
N ILE A 57 -38.50 -74.50 -58.53
CA ILE A 57 -38.13 -75.11 -59.84
C ILE A 57 -36.88 -76.01 -59.79
N ASP A 58 -36.09 -76.06 -58.71
CA ASP A 58 -35.04 -77.10 -58.58
C ASP A 58 -35.66 -78.47 -58.23
N ARG A 59 -36.36 -79.10 -59.19
CA ARG A 59 -36.97 -80.43 -59.00
C ARG A 59 -35.93 -81.55 -58.99
N VAL A 60 -34.75 -81.29 -59.57
CA VAL A 60 -33.62 -82.20 -59.64
C VAL A 60 -32.38 -81.49 -59.10
N ASP A 61 -31.73 -82.06 -58.08
CA ASP A 61 -30.62 -81.40 -57.37
C ASP A 61 -29.31 -81.33 -58.17
N HIS A 62 -29.10 -82.25 -59.11
CA HIS A 62 -27.86 -82.31 -59.92
C HIS A 62 -27.97 -81.48 -61.20
N GLN A 63 -26.83 -81.18 -61.83
CA GLN A 63 -26.79 -80.49 -63.14
C GLN A 63 -27.18 -81.45 -64.28
N PRO A 64 -27.77 -80.94 -65.40
CA PRO A 64 -28.03 -81.74 -66.58
C PRO A 64 -26.73 -82.13 -67.30
N GLU A 65 -26.64 -83.40 -67.71
CA GLU A 65 -25.60 -83.89 -68.61
C GLU A 65 -26.05 -83.69 -70.04
N GLY A 66 -25.31 -82.93 -70.85
CA GLY A 66 -25.71 -82.60 -72.21
C GLY A 66 -25.03 -81.35 -72.75
N TYR A 67 -25.53 -80.87 -73.89
CA TYR A 67 -25.07 -79.63 -74.49
C TYR A 67 -26.19 -78.84 -75.18
N LEU A 68 -25.93 -77.56 -75.37
CA LEU A 68 -26.76 -76.63 -76.13
C LEU A 68 -25.86 -75.82 -77.07
N ASN A 69 -26.19 -75.76 -78.36
CA ASN A 69 -25.42 -75.03 -79.36
C ASN A 69 -26.14 -73.74 -79.76
N LEU A 70 -25.49 -72.60 -79.53
CA LEU A 70 -25.97 -71.27 -79.88
C LEU A 70 -25.27 -70.75 -81.14
N ILE A 71 -26.04 -70.17 -82.05
CA ILE A 71 -25.53 -69.39 -83.18
C ILE A 71 -25.64 -67.91 -82.84
N LEU A 72 -24.50 -67.22 -82.88
CA LEU A 72 -24.39 -65.78 -82.70
C LEU A 72 -24.64 -65.03 -84.02
N ASP A 73 -24.83 -63.71 -83.95
CA ASP A 73 -25.16 -62.88 -85.12
C ASP A 73 -24.04 -62.86 -86.17
N ASP A 74 -22.78 -63.11 -85.76
CA ASP A 74 -21.61 -63.27 -86.62
C ASP A 74 -21.42 -64.69 -87.17
N ARG A 75 -22.47 -65.54 -87.07
CA ARG A 75 -22.51 -66.96 -87.44
C ARG A 75 -21.50 -67.85 -86.70
N LYS A 76 -20.89 -67.39 -85.62
CA LYS A 76 -20.08 -68.26 -84.75
C LYS A 76 -20.99 -69.14 -83.90
N GLU A 77 -20.57 -70.39 -83.75
CA GLU A 77 -21.20 -71.36 -82.87
C GLU A 77 -20.59 -71.31 -81.46
N LEU A 78 -21.43 -71.48 -80.46
CA LEU A 78 -21.06 -71.46 -79.05
C LEU A 78 -21.73 -72.64 -78.34
N LYS A 79 -20.91 -73.54 -77.80
CA LYS A 79 -21.38 -74.78 -77.17
C LYS A 79 -21.40 -74.65 -75.65
N ILE A 80 -22.57 -74.82 -75.05
CA ILE A 80 -22.85 -74.75 -73.62
C ILE A 80 -23.02 -76.18 -73.10
N PRO A 81 -22.47 -76.58 -71.93
CA PRO A 81 -21.87 -75.75 -70.88
C PRO A 81 -20.37 -75.41 -71.05
N GLU A 82 -19.64 -76.01 -72.00
CA GLU A 82 -18.19 -75.82 -72.18
C GLU A 82 -17.77 -74.34 -72.29
N GLN A 83 -18.54 -73.53 -73.01
CA GLN A 83 -18.26 -72.11 -73.28
C GLN A 83 -19.22 -71.15 -72.58
N LYS A 84 -19.77 -71.57 -71.44
CA LYS A 84 -20.77 -70.81 -70.65
C LYS A 84 -20.29 -69.44 -70.19
N ASP A 85 -19.01 -69.29 -69.85
CA ASP A 85 -18.44 -67.99 -69.48
C ASP A 85 -18.44 -66.99 -70.65
N LYS A 86 -18.14 -67.46 -71.85
CA LYS A 86 -18.13 -66.63 -73.05
C LYS A 86 -19.55 -66.19 -73.45
N PHE A 87 -20.56 -67.05 -73.27
CA PHE A 87 -21.97 -66.68 -73.46
C PHE A 87 -22.35 -65.50 -72.56
N ARG A 88 -22.02 -65.58 -71.27
CA ARG A 88 -22.36 -64.56 -70.29
C ARG A 88 -21.70 -63.21 -70.58
N GLN A 89 -20.42 -63.22 -70.94
CA GLN A 89 -19.72 -61.99 -71.32
C GLN A 89 -20.31 -61.35 -72.58
N LEU A 90 -20.69 -62.17 -73.57
CA LEU A 90 -21.26 -61.68 -74.83
C LEU A 90 -22.67 -61.12 -74.67
N ALA A 91 -23.49 -61.77 -73.84
CA ALA A 91 -24.86 -61.35 -73.63
C ALA A 91 -25.00 -60.22 -72.60
N GLY A 92 -24.06 -60.12 -71.64
CA GLY A 92 -24.03 -59.03 -70.66
C GLY A 92 -25.21 -59.02 -69.69
N ILE A 93 -25.82 -60.19 -69.45
CA ILE A 93 -27.03 -60.38 -68.61
C ILE A 93 -26.66 -61.29 -67.43
N GLU A 94 -27.14 -60.96 -66.23
CA GLU A 94 -26.95 -61.79 -65.04
C GLU A 94 -27.84 -63.03 -65.04
N ASP A 95 -27.42 -64.06 -64.30
CA ASP A 95 -28.12 -65.36 -64.23
C ASP A 95 -29.61 -65.24 -63.81
N ASN A 96 -29.93 -64.26 -62.95
CA ASN A 96 -31.30 -64.00 -62.49
C ASN A 96 -32.15 -63.27 -63.56
N GLU A 97 -31.54 -62.31 -64.26
CA GLU A 97 -32.20 -61.55 -65.32
C GLU A 97 -32.58 -62.46 -66.50
N TYR A 98 -31.76 -63.48 -66.78
CA TYR A 98 -32.10 -64.50 -67.78
C TYR A 98 -33.41 -65.20 -67.50
N ARG A 99 -33.67 -65.53 -66.23
CA ARG A 99 -34.93 -66.17 -65.82
C ARG A 99 -36.08 -65.20 -65.97
N ASP A 100 -35.94 -64.00 -65.40
CA ASP A 100 -37.05 -63.09 -65.19
C ASP A 100 -37.62 -62.56 -66.52
N PHE A 101 -36.82 -62.51 -67.61
CA PHE A 101 -37.26 -61.98 -68.90
C PHE A 101 -37.38 -63.01 -70.03
N PHE A 102 -36.45 -63.95 -70.15
CA PHE A 102 -36.42 -64.86 -71.30
C PHE A 102 -37.19 -66.16 -71.07
N ILE A 103 -37.62 -66.42 -69.82
CA ILE A 103 -38.43 -67.58 -69.47
C ILE A 103 -39.79 -67.09 -68.98
N ILE A 104 -40.85 -67.58 -69.62
CA ILE A 104 -42.22 -67.20 -69.26
C ILE A 104 -43.01 -68.48 -69.02
N ARG A 105 -43.36 -68.73 -67.76
CA ARG A 105 -44.13 -69.90 -67.34
C ARG A 105 -45.45 -69.48 -66.70
N ASN A 106 -46.49 -70.30 -66.79
CA ASN A 106 -47.74 -70.02 -66.09
C ASN A 106 -47.56 -69.81 -64.58
N SER A 107 -46.76 -70.66 -63.92
CA SER A 107 -46.49 -70.54 -62.48
C SER A 107 -45.79 -69.23 -62.12
N ASP A 108 -44.94 -68.70 -63.01
CA ASP A 108 -44.24 -67.43 -62.79
C ASP A 108 -45.15 -66.21 -63.06
N LEU A 109 -46.28 -66.40 -63.75
CA LEU A 109 -47.32 -65.40 -63.96
C LEU A 109 -48.37 -65.43 -62.82
N GLU A 110 -48.49 -66.54 -62.07
CA GLU A 110 -49.49 -66.71 -60.99
C GLU A 110 -49.05 -66.20 -59.61
N LEU A 111 -47.75 -66.17 -59.33
CA LEU A 111 -47.18 -65.92 -57.99
C LEU A 111 -47.56 -64.56 -57.37
N GLY A 112 -48.12 -63.60 -58.13
CA GLY A 112 -48.56 -62.29 -57.62
C GLY A 112 -50.04 -62.17 -57.21
N ARG A 113 -50.84 -63.25 -57.28
CA ARG A 113 -52.30 -63.19 -57.00
C ARG A 113 -52.76 -63.72 -55.65
N GLN A 114 -51.99 -64.58 -54.99
CA GLN A 114 -52.53 -65.59 -54.06
C GLN A 114 -52.44 -65.27 -52.55
N LYS A 115 -52.29 -64.01 -52.12
CA LYS A 115 -52.24 -63.67 -50.68
C LYS A 115 -53.14 -62.51 -50.25
N ASP A 116 -53.44 -62.51 -48.94
CA ASP A 116 -54.42 -61.66 -48.23
C ASP A 116 -54.24 -60.15 -48.44
N ILE A 117 -55.36 -59.42 -48.35
CA ILE A 117 -55.54 -58.03 -48.80
C ILE A 117 -54.60 -57.02 -48.11
N ASP A 118 -54.19 -57.25 -46.86
CA ASP A 118 -53.34 -56.32 -46.10
C ASP A 118 -51.83 -56.49 -46.40
N GLN A 119 -51.40 -57.66 -46.89
CA GLN A 119 -50.03 -57.86 -47.40
C GLN A 119 -49.85 -57.32 -48.83
N LYS A 120 -50.94 -56.95 -49.53
CA LYS A 120 -50.90 -56.55 -50.95
C LYS A 120 -50.17 -55.24 -51.24
N LYS A 121 -50.12 -54.28 -50.31
CA LYS A 121 -49.43 -52.99 -50.54
C LYS A 121 -47.90 -53.09 -50.41
N GLU A 122 -47.41 -53.87 -49.45
CA GLU A 122 -45.98 -54.15 -49.30
C GLU A 122 -45.48 -55.14 -50.37
N GLU A 123 -46.30 -56.11 -50.79
CA GLU A 123 -45.93 -57.03 -51.90
C GLU A 123 -46.12 -56.39 -53.30
N GLN A 124 -47.04 -55.42 -53.49
CA GLN A 124 -47.09 -54.59 -54.72
C GLN A 124 -45.75 -53.89 -54.93
N LYS A 125 -45.23 -53.32 -53.84
CA LYS A 125 -43.87 -52.84 -53.73
C LYS A 125 -42.93 -54.00 -54.06
N GLU A 126 -42.87 -55.14 -53.36
CA GLU A 126 -41.87 -56.18 -53.67
C GLU A 126 -41.93 -56.82 -55.07
N ILE A 127 -43.07 -56.89 -55.76
CA ILE A 127 -43.15 -57.50 -57.10
C ILE A 127 -42.82 -56.47 -58.17
N VAL A 128 -43.36 -55.25 -58.07
CA VAL A 128 -43.00 -54.18 -59.00
C VAL A 128 -41.59 -53.68 -58.70
N LEU A 129 -41.15 -53.52 -57.44
CA LEU A 129 -39.75 -53.32 -57.00
C LEU A 129 -38.88 -54.50 -57.35
N GLY A 130 -39.30 -55.74 -57.08
CA GLY A 130 -38.48 -56.92 -57.38
C GLY A 130 -38.27 -57.12 -58.88
N VAL A 131 -39.21 -56.66 -59.70
CA VAL A 131 -39.03 -56.58 -61.15
C VAL A 131 -38.24 -55.31 -61.49
N THR A 132 -38.58 -54.11 -61.00
CA THR A 132 -37.90 -52.83 -61.33
C THR A 132 -36.48 -52.66 -60.76
N ASP A 133 -36.20 -53.00 -59.50
CA ASP A 133 -34.86 -53.06 -58.87
C ASP A 133 -33.96 -54.11 -59.54
N LYS A 134 -34.53 -55.27 -59.96
CA LYS A 134 -33.79 -56.25 -60.76
C LYS A 134 -33.63 -55.83 -62.23
N LEU A 135 -34.57 -55.07 -62.78
CA LEU A 135 -34.63 -54.63 -64.18
C LEU A 135 -33.71 -53.47 -64.51
N THR A 136 -33.51 -52.58 -63.55
CA THR A 136 -32.68 -51.37 -63.71
C THR A 136 -31.36 -51.47 -62.96
N GLY A 137 -31.20 -52.49 -62.12
CA GLY A 137 -30.11 -52.55 -61.16
C GLY A 137 -30.21 -51.42 -60.12
N LEU A 138 -31.40 -50.83 -59.95
CA LEU A 138 -31.67 -49.83 -58.92
C LEU A 138 -31.41 -50.44 -57.57
N LYS A 139 -30.23 -50.12 -57.05
CA LYS A 139 -29.80 -50.50 -55.71
C LYS A 139 -30.35 -49.49 -54.70
N SER A 140 -31.59 -49.03 -54.84
CA SER A 140 -32.20 -47.94 -54.06
C SER A 140 -32.14 -48.23 -52.56
N GLU A 141 -32.44 -49.47 -52.15
CA GLU A 141 -32.28 -49.92 -50.77
C GLU A 141 -30.82 -49.90 -50.30
N LYS A 142 -29.88 -50.27 -51.18
CA LYS A 142 -28.44 -50.20 -50.85
C LYS A 142 -27.95 -48.76 -50.81
N ILE A 143 -28.47 -47.86 -51.64
CA ILE A 143 -28.18 -46.42 -51.58
C ILE A 143 -28.67 -45.87 -50.24
N ASN A 144 -29.90 -46.16 -49.84
CA ASN A 144 -30.43 -45.77 -48.53
C ASN A 144 -29.61 -46.35 -47.37
N SER A 145 -29.24 -47.64 -47.45
CA SER A 145 -28.34 -48.29 -46.48
C SER A 145 -26.98 -47.58 -46.41
N LEU A 146 -26.39 -47.26 -47.57
CA LEU A 146 -25.11 -46.56 -47.68
C LEU A 146 -25.20 -45.14 -47.10
N CYS A 147 -26.27 -44.40 -47.40
CA CYS A 147 -26.52 -43.09 -46.81
C CYS A 147 -26.63 -43.17 -45.27
N ASN A 148 -27.29 -44.21 -44.74
CA ASN A 148 -27.37 -44.42 -43.30
C ASN A 148 -26.01 -44.81 -42.69
N GLN A 149 -25.23 -45.66 -43.35
CA GLN A 149 -23.86 -45.99 -42.94
C GLN A 149 -22.94 -44.77 -42.96
N LEU A 150 -23.06 -43.91 -43.98
CA LEU A 150 -22.32 -42.65 -44.07
C LEU A 150 -22.71 -41.69 -42.93
N ARG A 151 -23.99 -41.58 -42.59
CA ARG A 151 -24.45 -40.83 -41.40
C ARG A 151 -23.91 -41.43 -40.10
N GLU A 152 -23.86 -42.75 -39.99
CA GLU A 152 -23.27 -43.46 -38.83
C GLU A 152 -21.77 -43.17 -38.68
N GLN A 153 -21.01 -43.28 -39.76
CA GLN A 153 -19.57 -43.00 -39.80
C GLN A 153 -19.25 -41.53 -39.56
N GLY A 154 -20.00 -40.62 -40.20
CA GLY A 154 -19.88 -39.18 -40.01
C GLY A 154 -20.47 -38.66 -38.70
N ARG A 155 -21.07 -39.54 -37.88
CA ARG A 155 -21.76 -39.20 -36.62
C ARG A 155 -22.79 -38.06 -36.81
N LEU A 156 -23.63 -38.17 -37.84
CA LEU A 156 -24.62 -37.18 -38.23
C LEU A 156 -26.06 -37.61 -37.89
N THR A 157 -26.90 -36.64 -37.58
CA THR A 157 -28.36 -36.79 -37.54
C THR A 157 -28.92 -36.88 -38.97
N PRO A 158 -30.19 -37.32 -39.15
CA PRO A 158 -30.85 -37.25 -40.46
C PRO A 158 -30.86 -35.85 -41.08
N GLY A 159 -30.94 -34.80 -40.24
CA GLY A 159 -30.86 -33.39 -40.66
C GLY A 159 -29.44 -32.87 -40.89
N GLY A 160 -28.40 -33.71 -40.80
CA GLY A 160 -27.02 -33.35 -41.11
C GLY A 160 -26.27 -32.59 -40.01
N GLY A 161 -26.80 -32.56 -38.77
CA GLY A 161 -26.10 -32.03 -37.60
C GLY A 161 -25.27 -33.12 -36.90
N LEU A 162 -24.25 -32.76 -36.13
CA LEU A 162 -23.47 -33.73 -35.34
C LEU A 162 -24.33 -34.36 -34.23
N ARG A 163 -24.07 -35.63 -33.90
CA ARG A 163 -24.71 -36.35 -32.77
C ARG A 163 -23.72 -37.10 -31.90
N ASN A 164 -24.15 -37.41 -30.68
CA ASN A 164 -23.42 -38.27 -29.75
C ASN A 164 -23.82 -39.73 -29.95
N VAL A 165 -22.88 -40.65 -29.74
CA VAL A 165 -23.08 -42.09 -29.76
C VAL A 165 -22.52 -42.69 -28.47
N SER A 166 -23.00 -43.88 -28.07
CA SER A 166 -22.49 -44.59 -26.89
C SER A 166 -20.97 -44.78 -27.00
N GLY A 167 -20.23 -44.25 -26.02
CA GLY A 167 -18.77 -44.28 -25.98
C GLY A 167 -18.04 -43.12 -26.68
N GLU A 168 -18.74 -42.31 -27.49
CA GLU A 168 -18.13 -41.19 -28.22
C GLU A 168 -19.06 -39.98 -28.31
N LYS A 169 -18.77 -38.94 -27.51
CA LYS A 169 -19.56 -37.72 -27.43
C LYS A 169 -19.09 -36.61 -28.39
N LEU A 170 -19.07 -36.92 -29.69
CA LEU A 170 -18.48 -36.01 -30.70
C LEU A 170 -19.12 -34.62 -30.74
N LYS A 171 -20.45 -34.50 -30.58
CA LYS A 171 -21.16 -33.22 -30.60
C LYS A 171 -20.75 -32.33 -29.42
N GLU A 172 -20.71 -32.90 -28.21
CA GLU A 172 -20.29 -32.17 -27.00
C GLU A 172 -18.83 -31.73 -27.14
N ARG A 173 -17.93 -32.63 -27.57
CA ARG A 173 -16.51 -32.31 -27.80
C ARG A 173 -16.31 -31.19 -28.83
N TYR A 174 -17.07 -31.21 -29.93
CA TYR A 174 -17.02 -30.15 -30.94
C TYR A 174 -17.47 -28.79 -30.37
N GLN A 175 -18.57 -28.76 -29.61
CA GLN A 175 -19.05 -27.53 -28.98
C GLN A 175 -18.02 -26.97 -27.97
N GLN A 176 -17.47 -27.83 -27.12
CA GLN A 176 -16.41 -27.48 -26.18
C GLN A 176 -15.16 -26.96 -26.89
N ALA A 177 -14.76 -27.56 -28.02
CA ALA A 177 -13.63 -27.09 -28.83
C ALA A 177 -13.86 -25.66 -29.34
N VAL A 178 -15.06 -25.37 -29.86
CA VAL A 178 -15.42 -24.03 -30.36
C VAL A 178 -15.44 -23.00 -29.22
N GLU A 179 -15.92 -23.37 -28.04
CA GLU A 179 -15.95 -22.51 -26.84
C GLU A 179 -14.55 -22.30 -26.22
N LEU A 180 -13.62 -23.23 -26.42
CA LEU A 180 -12.26 -23.14 -25.88
C LEU A 180 -11.40 -22.11 -26.64
N LEU A 181 -11.60 -21.94 -27.95
CA LEU A 181 -10.80 -21.02 -28.77
C LEU A 181 -10.86 -19.55 -28.29
N PRO A 182 -12.04 -18.96 -28.00
CA PRO A 182 -12.11 -17.63 -27.39
C PRO A 182 -11.36 -17.54 -26.06
N LYS A 183 -11.48 -18.55 -25.18
CA LYS A 183 -10.77 -18.57 -23.89
C LYS A 183 -9.26 -18.54 -24.08
N ILE A 184 -8.74 -19.34 -25.03
CA ILE A 184 -7.31 -19.33 -25.38
C ILE A 184 -6.89 -17.94 -25.89
N SER A 185 -7.70 -17.33 -26.75
CA SER A 185 -7.44 -15.96 -27.25
C SER A 185 -7.42 -14.92 -26.13
N ASP A 186 -8.32 -15.03 -25.15
CA ASP A 186 -8.36 -14.12 -24.00
C ASP A 186 -7.10 -14.25 -23.13
N ILE A 187 -6.61 -15.47 -22.93
CA ILE A 187 -5.34 -15.73 -22.24
C ILE A 187 -4.17 -15.12 -23.02
N PHE A 188 -4.09 -15.29 -24.35
CA PHE A 188 -3.06 -14.64 -25.16
C PHE A 188 -3.09 -13.10 -25.04
N ASN A 189 -4.29 -12.51 -25.06
CA ASN A 189 -4.46 -11.08 -24.90
C ASN A 189 -4.04 -10.61 -23.50
N LYS A 190 -4.40 -11.36 -22.45
CA LYS A 190 -3.96 -11.11 -21.07
C LYS A 190 -2.44 -11.11 -20.98
N ILE A 191 -1.78 -12.14 -21.52
CA ILE A 191 -0.33 -12.29 -21.52
C ILE A 191 0.35 -11.10 -22.21
N LYS A 192 -0.10 -10.76 -23.42
CA LYS A 192 0.50 -9.68 -24.22
C LYS A 192 0.27 -8.28 -23.62
N CYS A 193 -0.95 -7.98 -23.18
CA CYS A 193 -1.29 -6.66 -22.63
C CYS A 193 -0.63 -6.40 -21.27
N GLN A 194 -0.40 -7.46 -20.49
CA GLN A 194 0.23 -7.36 -19.17
C GLN A 194 1.75 -7.62 -19.21
N GLY A 195 2.33 -7.94 -20.37
CA GLY A 195 3.77 -8.21 -20.51
C GLY A 195 4.23 -9.44 -19.72
N LEU A 196 3.38 -10.47 -19.67
CA LEU A 196 3.62 -11.70 -18.90
C LEU A 196 4.59 -12.67 -19.58
N ASP A 197 5.00 -12.41 -20.82
CA ASP A 197 5.88 -13.29 -21.60
C ASP A 197 7.18 -13.62 -20.83
N ASP A 198 7.72 -12.65 -20.09
CA ASP A 198 8.97 -12.77 -19.32
C ASP A 198 8.74 -12.72 -17.80
N ILE A 199 7.53 -13.03 -17.32
CA ILE A 199 7.18 -12.80 -15.91
C ILE A 199 8.09 -13.57 -14.93
N ASP A 200 8.46 -14.80 -15.25
CA ASP A 200 9.38 -15.60 -14.43
C ASP A 200 10.77 -14.95 -14.36
N GLN A 201 11.25 -14.40 -15.47
CA GLN A 201 12.51 -13.67 -15.52
C GLN A 201 12.43 -12.38 -14.68
N GLN A 202 11.32 -11.65 -14.76
CA GLN A 202 11.09 -10.45 -13.94
C GLN A 202 11.02 -10.79 -12.45
N TRP A 203 10.35 -11.88 -12.09
CA TRP A 203 10.26 -12.37 -10.71
C TRP A 203 11.63 -12.79 -10.17
N MET A 204 12.42 -13.52 -10.97
CA MET A 204 13.78 -13.92 -10.61
C MET A 204 14.71 -12.72 -10.42
N GLN A 205 14.71 -11.77 -11.37
CA GLN A 205 15.49 -10.53 -11.25
C GLN A 205 15.08 -9.72 -10.01
N SER A 206 13.78 -9.67 -9.72
CA SER A 206 13.27 -8.96 -8.56
C SER A 206 13.73 -9.57 -7.24
N ASN A 207 13.79 -10.90 -7.15
CA ASN A 207 14.35 -11.62 -6.00
C ASN A 207 15.85 -11.39 -5.82
N ILE A 208 16.63 -11.35 -6.92
CA ILE A 208 18.06 -11.04 -6.87
C ILE A 208 18.27 -9.64 -6.31
N ARG A 209 17.57 -8.63 -6.86
CA ARG A 209 17.63 -7.25 -6.36
C ARG A 209 17.23 -7.16 -4.88
N PHE A 210 16.18 -7.87 -4.48
CA PHE A 210 15.76 -7.91 -3.08
C PHE A 210 16.84 -8.45 -2.15
N LYS A 211 17.53 -9.53 -2.55
CA LYS A 211 18.67 -10.07 -1.81
C LYS A 211 19.81 -9.05 -1.69
N ASP A 212 20.13 -8.34 -2.78
CA ASP A 212 21.17 -7.32 -2.79
C ASP A 212 20.83 -6.13 -1.88
N ILE A 213 19.59 -5.64 -1.92
CA ILE A 213 19.11 -4.55 -1.06
C ILE A 213 19.14 -4.99 0.41
N LYS A 214 18.70 -6.22 0.73
CA LYS A 214 18.82 -6.78 2.09
C LYS A 214 20.27 -6.87 2.56
N GLY A 215 21.19 -7.28 1.68
CA GLY A 215 22.63 -7.29 1.96
C GLY A 215 23.15 -5.89 2.29
N LYS A 216 22.80 -4.88 1.48
CA LYS A 216 23.15 -3.47 1.74
C LYS A 216 22.57 -2.96 3.06
N LEU A 217 21.30 -3.26 3.35
CA LEU A 217 20.65 -2.86 4.60
C LEU A 217 21.35 -3.48 5.82
N GLN A 218 21.80 -4.73 5.70
CA GLN A 218 22.58 -5.38 6.76
C GLN A 218 23.91 -4.65 7.01
N ILE A 219 24.63 -4.28 5.94
CA ILE A 219 25.86 -3.47 6.04
C ILE A 219 25.58 -2.15 6.76
N ILE A 220 24.51 -1.42 6.38
CA ILE A 220 24.13 -0.15 7.02
C ILE A 220 23.79 -0.34 8.51
N ARG A 221 23.10 -1.43 8.87
CA ARG A 221 22.81 -1.77 10.27
C ARG A 221 24.06 -2.10 11.07
N ASP A 222 25.04 -2.74 10.45
CA ASP A 222 26.32 -3.02 11.11
C ASP A 222 27.17 -1.74 11.25
N LEU A 223 27.13 -0.82 10.27
CA LEU A 223 27.71 0.53 10.39
C LEU A 223 27.06 1.34 11.53
N LYS A 224 25.75 1.21 11.74
CA LYS A 224 25.04 1.83 12.87
C LYS A 224 25.55 1.32 14.21
N LYS A 225 25.73 0.00 14.35
CA LYS A 225 26.31 -0.63 15.56
C LYS A 225 27.74 -0.14 15.82
N ARG A 226 28.58 -0.04 14.77
CA ARG A 226 29.93 0.53 14.88
C ARG A 226 29.90 1.99 15.35
N LEU A 227 28.99 2.81 14.81
CA LEU A 227 28.81 4.18 15.26
C LEU A 227 28.41 4.26 16.74
N GLN A 228 27.48 3.40 17.18
CA GLN A 228 27.06 3.29 18.58
C GLN A 228 28.22 2.85 19.49
N PHE A 229 29.03 1.88 19.05
CA PHE A 229 30.24 1.46 19.76
C PHE A 229 31.24 2.62 19.92
N ASN A 230 31.62 3.27 18.81
CA ASN A 230 32.63 4.33 18.83
C ASN A 230 32.20 5.50 19.73
N LYS A 231 30.99 6.02 19.51
CA LYS A 231 30.44 7.12 20.32
C LYS A 231 30.22 6.70 21.78
N GLY A 232 29.71 5.49 22.00
CA GLY A 232 29.49 4.93 23.32
C GLY A 232 30.78 4.80 24.12
N ASN A 233 31.81 4.22 23.52
CA ASN A 233 33.11 4.01 24.17
C ASN A 233 33.82 5.34 24.46
N GLU A 234 33.81 6.28 23.51
CA GLU A 234 34.37 7.62 23.69
C GLU A 234 33.67 8.37 24.83
N SER A 235 32.34 8.41 24.84
CA SER A 235 31.55 9.08 25.88
C SER A 235 31.67 8.43 27.25
N LEU A 236 31.74 7.09 27.32
CA LEU A 236 31.93 6.36 28.58
C LEU A 236 33.33 6.61 29.16
N THR A 237 34.36 6.61 28.31
CA THR A 237 35.73 6.93 28.73
C THR A 237 35.82 8.36 29.24
N ALA A 238 35.29 9.33 28.48
CA ALA A 238 35.24 10.73 28.89
C ALA A 238 34.42 10.93 30.17
N LEU A 239 33.32 10.20 30.36
CA LEU A 239 32.52 10.23 31.59
C LEU A 239 33.34 9.80 32.80
N LYS A 240 34.02 8.65 32.72
CA LYS A 240 34.87 8.13 33.81
C LYS A 240 36.02 9.08 34.15
N GLU A 241 36.70 9.63 33.14
CA GLU A 241 37.78 10.59 33.36
C GLU A 241 37.29 11.87 34.04
N ASN A 242 36.14 12.41 33.62
CA ASN A 242 35.59 13.62 34.23
C ASN A 242 35.02 13.37 35.63
N LEU A 243 34.48 12.17 35.92
CA LEU A 243 34.08 11.79 37.28
C LEU A 243 35.28 11.74 38.25
N LEU A 244 36.42 11.22 37.80
CA LEU A 244 37.67 11.25 38.58
C LEU A 244 38.15 12.69 38.84
N LYS A 245 38.14 13.55 37.81
CA LYS A 245 38.48 14.98 37.96
C LYS A 245 37.51 15.73 38.91
N LEU A 246 36.23 15.40 38.88
CA LEU A 246 35.24 16.00 39.78
C LEU A 246 35.49 15.60 41.25
N GLU A 247 35.93 14.37 41.49
CA GLU A 247 36.30 13.89 42.83
C GLU A 247 37.49 14.69 43.41
N GLU A 248 38.49 15.02 42.59
CA GLU A 248 39.63 15.87 42.97
C GLU A 248 39.21 17.31 43.32
N LEU A 249 38.13 17.82 42.70
CA LEU A 249 37.61 19.19 42.89
C LEU A 249 36.54 19.31 43.99
N LYS A 250 36.24 18.23 44.73
CA LYS A 250 35.15 18.18 45.74
C LYS A 250 35.26 19.23 46.84
N LEU A 251 36.47 19.69 47.18
CA LEU A 251 36.72 20.66 48.25
C LEU A 251 36.45 22.13 47.82
N ILE A 252 36.33 22.36 46.52
CA ILE A 252 36.09 23.66 45.89
C ILE A 252 34.57 23.88 45.72
N SER A 253 34.08 25.06 46.09
CA SER A 253 32.65 25.40 46.07
C SER A 253 32.42 26.88 45.78
N GLU A 254 31.37 27.17 45.00
CA GLU A 254 30.94 28.53 44.64
C GLU A 254 30.57 29.35 45.89
N ASP A 255 29.86 28.76 46.86
CA ASP A 255 29.54 29.42 48.14
C ASP A 255 30.77 29.93 48.90
N LYS A 256 31.90 29.21 48.81
CA LYS A 256 33.15 29.60 49.47
C LYS A 256 33.88 30.70 48.70
N GLU A 257 33.78 30.71 47.37
CA GLU A 257 34.30 31.78 46.52
C GLU A 257 33.58 33.11 46.81
N GLU A 258 32.25 33.08 46.84
CA GLU A 258 31.44 34.29 47.10
C GLU A 258 31.71 34.85 48.51
N LYS A 259 31.89 33.97 49.50
CA LYS A 259 32.27 34.35 50.88
C LYS A 259 33.66 34.98 50.94
N TRP A 260 34.65 34.43 50.24
CA TRP A 260 36.00 35.00 50.20
C TRP A 260 35.97 36.40 49.56
N LEU A 261 35.28 36.56 48.42
CA LEU A 261 35.16 37.85 47.73
C LEU A 261 34.56 38.93 48.64
N LYS A 262 33.43 38.64 49.30
CA LYS A 262 32.77 39.57 50.23
C LYS A 262 33.66 39.98 51.40
N MET A 263 34.47 39.05 51.92
CA MET A 263 35.38 39.33 53.04
C MET A 263 36.58 40.18 52.64
N ASN A 264 37.13 39.99 51.44
CA ASN A 264 38.21 40.84 50.91
C ASN A 264 37.76 42.30 50.79
N TYR A 265 36.59 42.56 50.21
CA TYR A 265 36.04 43.92 50.11
C TYR A 265 35.81 44.56 51.48
N LYS A 266 35.27 43.80 52.44
CA LYS A 266 35.01 44.29 53.80
C LYS A 266 36.30 44.66 54.54
N LEU A 267 37.36 43.86 54.34
CA LEU A 267 38.66 44.10 54.95
C LEU A 267 39.33 45.38 54.43
N GLU A 268 39.29 45.62 53.11
CA GLU A 268 39.84 46.84 52.50
C GLU A 268 39.16 48.10 53.03
N SER A 269 37.83 48.10 53.09
CA SER A 269 37.06 49.24 53.60
C SER A 269 37.38 49.57 55.07
N MET A 270 37.52 48.55 55.92
CA MET A 270 37.85 48.74 57.34
C MET A 270 39.28 49.26 57.56
N LEU A 271 40.24 48.83 56.75
CA LEU A 271 41.63 49.31 56.82
C LEU A 271 41.71 50.81 56.50
N GLN A 272 40.93 51.29 55.54
CA GLN A 272 40.88 52.70 55.19
C GLN A 272 40.26 53.56 56.30
N GLN A 273 39.18 53.08 56.92
CA GLN A 273 38.57 53.75 58.09
C GLN A 273 39.53 53.88 59.27
N LYS A 274 40.44 52.91 59.46
CA LYS A 274 41.45 52.95 60.52
C LYS A 274 42.45 54.09 60.32
N GLU A 275 42.88 54.29 59.07
CA GLU A 275 43.87 55.33 58.74
C GLU A 275 43.31 56.74 59.00
N ASP A 276 42.04 56.98 58.67
CA ASP A 276 41.38 58.27 58.87
C ASP A 276 41.23 58.63 60.36
N LEU A 277 40.85 57.66 61.21
CA LEU A 277 40.74 57.86 62.65
C LEU A 277 42.09 58.14 63.32
N GLN A 278 43.18 57.57 62.79
CA GLN A 278 44.54 57.86 63.30
C GLN A 278 44.96 59.31 63.00
N LYS A 279 44.61 59.85 61.82
CA LYS A 279 44.87 61.27 61.49
C LYS A 279 44.12 62.23 62.42
N GLN A 280 42.86 61.93 62.73
CA GLN A 280 42.05 62.75 63.64
C GLN A 280 42.62 62.80 65.07
N LYS A 281 43.11 61.66 65.58
CA LYS A 281 43.75 61.61 66.89
C LYS A 281 44.96 62.55 66.99
N GLN A 282 45.78 62.59 65.95
CA GLN A 282 47.03 63.37 65.96
C GLN A 282 46.78 64.88 66.00
N GLN A 283 45.81 65.39 65.24
CA GLN A 283 45.44 66.81 65.27
C GLN A 283 44.97 67.28 66.65
N LEU A 284 44.19 66.44 67.34
CA LEU A 284 43.59 66.79 68.62
C LEU A 284 44.62 66.86 69.75
N ASP A 285 45.69 66.07 69.67
CA ASP A 285 46.80 66.03 70.63
C ASP A 285 47.64 67.33 70.55
N ASP A 286 47.87 67.84 69.34
CA ASP A 286 48.61 69.08 69.10
C ASP A 286 47.90 70.30 69.71
N GLU A 287 46.58 70.41 69.49
CA GLU A 287 45.75 71.53 69.99
C GLU A 287 45.67 71.58 71.52
N LEU A 288 45.66 70.41 72.18
CA LEU A 288 45.63 70.31 73.64
C LEU A 288 46.93 70.85 74.27
N SER A 289 48.08 70.63 73.62
CA SER A 289 49.37 71.12 74.11
C SER A 289 49.44 72.65 74.14
N GLU A 290 48.82 73.32 73.17
CA GLU A 290 48.85 74.78 73.06
C GLU A 290 48.00 75.46 74.14
N VAL A 291 46.86 74.87 74.49
CA VAL A 291 45.96 75.38 75.54
C VAL A 291 46.60 75.26 76.92
N LYS A 292 47.25 74.14 77.23
CA LYS A 292 47.98 73.93 78.51
C LYS A 292 49.05 75.00 78.77
N ASN A 293 49.80 75.37 77.74
CA ASN A 293 50.85 76.39 77.86
C ASN A 293 50.29 77.79 78.18
N LYS A 294 49.16 78.17 77.58
CA LYS A 294 48.51 79.46 77.84
C LYS A 294 47.90 79.52 79.24
N PHE A 295 47.29 78.43 79.69
CA PHE A 295 46.70 78.31 81.03
C PHE A 295 47.73 78.56 82.15
N SER A 296 48.89 77.89 82.08
CA SER A 296 49.96 78.05 83.08
C SER A 296 50.49 79.49 83.21
N SER A 297 50.58 80.24 82.11
CA SER A 297 51.04 81.64 82.17
C SER A 297 50.05 82.61 82.83
N ALA A 298 48.75 82.33 82.80
CA ALA A 298 47.72 83.19 83.40
C ALA A 298 47.63 82.95 84.92
N GLU A 299 47.81 81.71 85.36
CA GLU A 299 47.82 81.32 86.78
C GLU A 299 48.91 82.05 87.59
N ASP A 300 50.13 82.10 87.06
CA ASP A 300 51.28 82.75 87.71
C ASP A 300 51.08 84.26 87.93
N LYS A 301 50.38 84.95 87.02
CA LYS A 301 50.11 86.39 87.12
C LYS A 301 49.04 86.70 88.16
N LEU A 302 48.00 85.87 88.26
CA LEU A 302 46.90 86.05 89.20
C LEU A 302 47.36 85.89 90.65
N ASN A 303 48.24 84.91 90.91
CA ASN A 303 48.75 84.63 92.25
C ASN A 303 49.54 85.81 92.85
N LYS A 304 50.31 86.55 92.04
CA LYS A 304 51.09 87.71 92.52
C LYS A 304 50.23 88.89 92.95
N LEU A 305 49.17 89.21 92.20
CA LEU A 305 48.34 90.39 92.46
C LEU A 305 47.36 90.18 93.63
N THR A 306 46.95 88.94 93.88
CA THR A 306 46.03 88.59 94.98
C THR A 306 46.62 88.93 96.36
N LEU A 307 47.94 88.76 96.53
CA LEU A 307 48.63 89.00 97.80
C LEU A 307 48.70 90.49 98.19
N LEU A 308 48.84 91.38 97.19
CA LEU A 308 48.93 92.83 97.38
C LEU A 308 47.57 93.46 97.72
N LYS A 309 46.49 92.98 97.09
CA LYS A 309 45.12 93.47 97.34
C LYS A 309 44.72 93.34 98.80
N LYS A 310 45.07 92.21 99.42
CA LYS A 310 44.70 91.91 100.81
C LYS A 310 45.33 92.86 101.83
N LYS A 311 46.54 93.38 101.58
CA LYS A 311 47.22 94.33 102.48
C LYS A 311 46.68 95.76 102.36
N LEU A 312 46.33 96.16 101.14
CA LEU A 312 45.87 97.51 100.83
C LEU A 312 44.52 97.85 101.52
N ASP A 313 43.58 96.89 101.55
CA ASP A 313 42.25 97.11 102.15
C ASP A 313 42.25 97.16 103.69
N GLN A 314 43.20 96.50 104.37
CA GLN A 314 43.20 96.39 105.84
C GLN A 314 43.88 97.56 106.55
N GLU A 315 44.95 98.12 105.98
CA GLU A 315 45.80 99.08 106.70
C GLU A 315 45.53 100.54 106.33
N LEU A 316 45.13 100.85 105.09
CA LEU A 316 45.15 102.23 104.59
C LEU A 316 43.76 102.87 104.45
N LYS A 317 42.79 102.11 103.96
CA LYS A 317 41.44 102.60 103.64
C LYS A 317 40.68 103.04 104.90
N PHE A 318 40.94 102.40 106.04
CA PHE A 318 40.30 102.69 107.32
C PHE A 318 40.74 104.03 107.93
N ASP A 319 42.04 104.32 107.94
CA ASP A 319 42.60 105.55 108.55
C ASP A 319 42.24 106.82 107.75
N ILE A 320 42.15 106.71 106.42
CA ILE A 320 41.70 107.78 105.51
C ILE A 320 40.27 108.25 105.86
N LEU A 321 39.34 107.32 106.12
CA LEU A 321 37.95 107.63 106.46
C LEU A 321 37.83 108.38 107.80
N HIS A 322 38.59 107.97 108.82
CA HIS A 322 38.52 108.58 110.14
C HIS A 322 39.06 110.02 110.16
N TYR A 323 40.05 110.34 109.31
CA TYR A 323 40.59 111.70 109.22
C TYR A 323 39.61 112.70 108.60
N GLN A 324 38.89 112.31 107.55
CA GLN A 324 37.91 113.18 106.88
C GLN A 324 36.78 113.64 107.81
N ASP A 325 36.37 112.78 108.76
CA ASP A 325 35.28 113.07 109.69
C ASP A 325 35.65 114.15 110.74
N GLN A 326 36.88 114.09 111.28
CA GLN A 326 37.36 115.07 112.28
C GLN A 326 37.58 116.48 111.71
N LEU A 327 37.81 116.58 110.40
CA LEU A 327 38.07 117.85 109.71
C LEU A 327 36.78 118.65 109.51
N LYS A 328 35.65 117.98 109.28
CA LYS A 328 34.31 118.60 109.18
C LYS A 328 33.87 119.25 110.49
N ASP A 329 34.14 118.61 111.62
CA ASP A 329 33.67 119.07 112.93
C ASP A 329 34.43 120.33 113.42
N PHE A 330 35.68 120.53 112.97
CA PHE A 330 36.51 121.69 113.32
C PHE A 330 36.10 122.98 112.59
N SER A 331 35.65 122.91 111.34
CA SER A 331 35.33 124.08 110.52
C SER A 331 34.01 124.77 110.91
N ALA A 332 33.06 124.05 111.52
CA ALA A 332 31.71 124.54 111.80
C ALA A 332 31.60 125.68 112.85
N LYS A 333 32.55 125.85 113.78
CA LYS A 333 32.46 126.83 114.90
C LYS A 333 33.18 128.17 114.64
N HIS A 334 33.48 128.52 113.39
CA HIS A 334 34.35 129.68 113.07
C HIS A 334 33.73 131.06 113.30
N SER A 335 32.47 131.28 112.94
CA SER A 335 31.82 132.60 113.00
C SER A 335 31.66 133.15 114.41
N LEU A 336 31.22 132.31 115.36
CA LEU A 336 31.02 132.70 116.77
C LEU A 336 32.30 133.21 117.46
N PHE A 337 33.45 132.71 117.05
CA PHE A 337 34.74 133.11 117.60
C PHE A 337 35.19 134.51 117.15
N ALA A 338 34.85 134.91 115.91
CA ALA A 338 35.19 136.23 115.40
C ALA A 338 34.44 137.35 116.15
N ALA A 339 33.17 137.12 116.52
CA ALA A 339 32.36 138.09 117.26
C ALA A 339 32.88 138.37 118.68
N LEU A 340 33.39 137.34 119.38
CA LEU A 340 33.90 137.46 120.75
C LEU A 340 35.16 138.35 120.85
N ILE A 341 36.01 138.34 119.82
CA ILE A 341 37.22 139.18 119.80
C ILE A 341 36.86 140.68 119.74
N LEU A 342 35.79 141.02 119.01
CA LEU A 342 35.38 142.41 118.77
C LEU A 342 34.80 143.07 120.03
N ILE A 343 34.04 142.30 120.83
CA ILE A 343 33.48 142.73 122.13
C ILE A 343 34.61 142.95 123.16
N GLY A 344 35.67 142.13 123.11
CA GLY A 344 36.80 142.26 124.03
C GLY A 344 37.59 143.55 123.85
N SER A 345 37.80 143.97 122.60
CA SER A 345 38.54 145.20 122.29
C SER A 345 37.84 146.47 122.79
N SER A 346 36.51 146.58 122.66
CA SER A 346 35.74 147.74 123.13
C SER A 346 35.69 147.82 124.66
N SER A 347 35.59 146.66 125.32
CA SER A 347 35.58 146.55 126.79
C SER A 347 36.91 147.00 127.41
N LEU A 348 38.04 146.70 126.77
CA LEU A 348 39.37 147.11 127.23
C LEU A 348 39.56 148.64 127.20
N ILE A 349 39.04 149.30 126.16
CA ILE A 349 39.09 150.77 126.01
C ILE A 349 38.27 151.44 127.11
N LEU A 350 37.06 150.94 127.37
CA LEU A 350 36.20 151.42 128.44
C LEU A 350 36.82 151.20 129.84
N LEU A 351 37.55 150.10 130.03
CA LEU A 351 38.26 149.81 131.28
C LEU A 351 39.35 150.86 131.55
N LEU A 352 40.13 151.20 130.51
CA LEU A 352 41.20 152.21 130.58
C LEU A 352 40.63 153.61 130.87
N ILE A 353 39.56 154.00 130.19
CA ILE A 353 38.84 155.26 130.45
C ILE A 353 38.35 155.30 131.89
N SER A 354 37.83 154.18 132.40
CA SER A 354 37.32 154.10 133.77
C SER A 354 38.43 154.18 134.82
N MET A 355 39.60 153.59 134.56
CA MET A 355 40.77 153.74 135.45
C MET A 355 41.29 155.18 135.50
N LEU A 356 41.27 155.90 134.39
CA LEU A 356 41.65 157.33 134.34
C LEU A 356 40.65 158.19 135.12
N GLY A 357 39.36 157.94 134.93
CA GLY A 357 38.29 158.71 135.59
C GLY A 357 38.29 158.58 137.12
N SER A 358 38.65 157.41 137.66
CA SER A 358 38.69 157.17 139.11
C SER A 358 39.79 157.98 139.82
N ILE A 359 40.89 158.27 139.13
CA ILE A 359 42.04 159.05 139.64
C ILE A 359 41.73 160.54 139.65
N LEU A 360 41.12 161.06 138.58
CA LEU A 360 40.88 162.50 138.37
C LEU A 360 39.71 163.06 139.17
N THR A 361 38.60 162.32 139.24
CA THR A 361 37.32 162.86 139.73
C THR A 361 36.90 162.30 141.09
N ARG A 362 37.52 161.18 141.53
CA ARG A 362 37.15 160.40 142.72
C ARG A 362 35.66 160.04 142.82
N GLN A 363 34.94 159.98 141.70
CA GLN A 363 33.54 159.56 141.66
C GLN A 363 33.39 158.04 141.76
N LEU A 364 32.35 157.60 142.48
CA LEU A 364 32.03 156.18 142.69
C LEU A 364 31.77 155.42 141.37
N ILE A 365 31.28 156.12 140.34
CA ILE A 365 30.88 155.52 139.05
C ILE A 365 32.04 154.83 138.33
N PHE A 366 33.26 155.34 138.47
CA PHE A 366 34.44 154.79 137.79
C PHE A 366 34.94 153.49 138.41
N TYR A 367 34.79 153.32 139.72
CA TYR A 367 35.13 152.06 140.39
C TYR A 367 34.15 150.94 140.03
N ILE A 368 32.86 151.28 139.89
CA ILE A 368 31.83 150.34 139.44
C ILE A 368 32.14 149.84 138.02
N LEU A 369 32.55 150.74 137.12
CA LEU A 369 32.91 150.37 135.75
C LEU A 369 34.13 149.43 135.69
N ILE A 370 35.17 149.67 136.49
CA ILE A 370 36.35 148.80 136.54
C ILE A 370 35.99 147.38 137.00
N MET A 371 35.16 147.29 138.05
CA MET A 371 34.67 146.00 138.58
C MET A 371 33.93 145.16 137.54
N ILE A 372 33.23 145.80 136.61
CA ILE A 372 32.47 145.12 135.55
C ILE A 372 33.37 144.74 134.36
N LEU A 373 34.26 145.63 133.93
CA LEU A 373 34.97 145.49 132.67
C LEU A 373 36.20 144.57 132.74
N LEU A 374 36.82 144.43 133.91
CA LEU A 374 38.01 143.61 134.11
C LEU A 374 37.75 142.08 133.93
N PRO A 375 36.69 141.49 134.51
CA PRO A 375 36.38 140.07 134.30
C PRO A 375 36.04 139.73 132.83
N ILE A 376 35.43 140.66 132.08
CA ILE A 376 35.09 140.45 130.66
C ILE A 376 36.35 140.25 129.81
N CYS A 377 37.40 141.04 130.03
CA CYS A 377 38.64 140.94 129.26
C CYS A 377 39.41 139.63 129.53
N LEU A 378 39.39 139.13 130.78
CA LEU A 378 40.04 137.86 131.14
C LEU A 378 39.38 136.66 130.46
N PHE A 379 38.05 136.64 130.39
CA PHE A 379 37.31 135.54 129.77
C PHE A 379 37.66 135.36 128.28
N ILE A 380 37.78 136.46 127.54
CA ILE A 380 37.99 136.41 126.08
C ILE A 380 39.40 135.88 125.72
N SER A 381 40.43 136.18 126.51
CA SER A 381 41.79 135.67 126.25
C SER A 381 41.89 134.15 126.33
N ILE A 382 41.16 133.50 127.23
CA ILE A 382 41.20 132.04 127.42
C ILE A 382 40.66 131.30 126.18
N VAL A 383 39.63 131.84 125.53
CA VAL A 383 38.98 131.21 124.37
C VAL A 383 39.90 131.15 123.14
N VAL A 384 40.74 132.17 122.93
CA VAL A 384 41.64 132.27 121.76
C VAL A 384 42.73 131.22 121.75
N VAL A 385 43.38 130.98 122.90
CA VAL A 385 44.49 130.02 123.01
C VAL A 385 44.03 128.59 122.72
N ASN A 386 42.84 128.23 123.23
CA ASN A 386 42.34 126.86 123.13
C ASN A 386 42.05 126.42 121.68
N ARG A 387 41.67 127.36 120.81
CA ARG A 387 41.35 127.05 119.41
C ARG A 387 42.58 126.76 118.55
N LYS A 388 43.67 127.52 118.73
CA LYS A 388 44.92 127.29 117.98
C LYS A 388 45.53 125.91 118.27
N PHE A 389 45.38 125.41 119.50
CA PHE A 389 45.87 124.08 119.87
C PHE A 389 45.16 122.95 119.11
N LYS A 390 43.84 123.09 118.87
CA LYS A 390 43.08 122.09 118.10
C LYS A 390 43.50 122.02 116.63
N GLN A 391 43.81 123.15 116.00
CA GLN A 391 44.22 123.19 114.59
C GLN A 391 45.53 122.43 114.34
N SER A 392 46.50 122.57 115.25
CA SER A 392 47.80 121.87 115.13
C SER A 392 47.68 120.34 115.21
N LYS A 393 46.66 119.82 115.91
CA LYS A 393 46.49 118.37 116.12
C LYS A 393 45.95 117.67 114.86
N LEU A 394 45.12 118.35 114.08
CA LEU A 394 44.59 117.86 112.80
C LEU A 394 45.67 117.74 111.73
N ASN A 395 46.52 118.76 111.59
CA ASN A 395 47.60 118.74 110.58
C ASN A 395 48.61 117.61 110.81
N LYS A 396 48.83 117.20 112.07
CA LYS A 396 49.72 116.07 112.38
C LYS A 396 49.15 114.73 111.88
N LYS A 397 47.84 114.52 111.98
CA LYS A 397 47.19 113.28 111.51
C LYS A 397 47.23 113.10 109.99
N LEU A 398 47.13 114.18 109.21
CA LEU A 398 47.26 114.14 107.76
C LEU A 398 48.63 113.56 107.34
N SER A 399 49.69 114.04 108.01
CA SER A 399 51.06 113.59 107.75
C SER A 399 51.24 112.08 107.99
N ASP A 400 50.60 111.54 109.03
CA ASP A 400 50.72 110.11 109.36
C ASP A 400 50.09 109.22 108.27
N ILE A 401 48.96 109.64 107.69
CA ILE A 401 48.25 108.91 106.63
C ILE A 401 49.08 108.87 105.33
N ILE A 402 49.70 109.98 104.95
CA ILE A 402 50.55 110.05 103.76
C ILE A 402 51.80 109.16 103.90
N ILE A 403 52.35 109.02 105.11
CA ILE A 403 53.49 108.12 105.37
C ILE A 403 53.08 106.66 105.25
N GLN A 404 51.90 106.27 105.73
CA GLN A 404 51.40 104.90 105.59
C GLN A 404 51.14 104.54 104.12
N ALA A 405 50.59 105.45 103.32
CA ALA A 405 50.30 105.20 101.90
C ALA A 405 51.57 104.87 101.11
N ASN A 406 52.64 105.64 101.33
CA ASN A 406 53.93 105.42 100.68
C ASN A 406 54.59 104.09 101.07
N ARG A 407 54.34 103.54 102.26
CA ARG A 407 54.87 102.20 102.64
C ARG A 407 54.25 101.06 101.84
N LEU A 408 53.06 101.27 101.28
CA LEU A 408 52.36 100.32 100.42
C LEU A 408 52.65 100.56 98.93
N ASP A 409 53.70 101.36 98.63
CA ASP A 409 54.13 101.79 97.29
C ASP A 409 53.07 102.62 96.53
N ILE A 410 52.14 103.22 97.27
CA ILE A 410 51.11 104.12 96.77
C ILE A 410 51.61 105.56 96.98
N LYS A 411 52.01 106.23 95.91
CA LYS A 411 52.66 107.55 95.98
C LYS A 411 51.63 108.68 95.86
N GLY A 412 51.63 109.60 96.82
CA GLY A 412 50.81 110.81 96.78
C GLY A 412 51.16 111.81 97.88
N ASP A 413 51.20 113.11 97.54
CA ASP A 413 51.53 114.21 98.45
C ASP A 413 50.28 114.82 99.12
N ASP A 414 49.10 114.51 98.58
CA ASP A 414 47.80 114.83 99.16
C ASP A 414 46.88 113.60 99.17
N LEU A 415 45.72 113.76 99.81
CA LEU A 415 44.78 112.66 100.03
C LEU A 415 44.03 112.24 98.74
N ASP A 416 44.00 113.08 97.72
CA ASP A 416 43.31 112.79 96.46
C ASP A 416 44.20 111.95 95.53
N GLN A 417 45.50 112.22 95.50
CA GLN A 417 46.47 111.41 94.75
C GLN A 417 46.56 109.97 95.25
N VAL A 418 46.54 109.77 96.58
CA VAL A 418 46.57 108.42 97.18
C VAL A 418 45.35 107.60 96.76
N ASN A 419 44.16 108.21 96.67
CA ASN A 419 42.94 107.49 96.29
C ASN A 419 42.94 107.06 94.81
N SER A 420 43.48 107.86 93.89
CA SER A 420 43.49 107.52 92.46
C SER A 420 44.34 106.29 92.14
N GLN A 421 45.48 106.10 92.82
CA GLN A 421 46.34 104.95 92.62
C GLN A 421 45.72 103.63 93.11
N ILE A 422 44.90 103.69 94.16
CA ILE A 422 44.17 102.53 94.68
C ILE A 422 43.18 102.00 93.62
N GLU A 423 42.50 102.89 92.90
CA GLU A 423 41.52 102.53 91.87
C GLU A 423 42.15 101.80 90.67
N GLN A 424 43.32 102.25 90.22
CA GLN A 424 44.02 101.61 89.07
C GLN A 424 44.43 100.17 89.36
N PHE A 425 44.85 99.88 90.59
CA PHE A 425 45.22 98.52 91.01
C PHE A 425 44.01 97.57 90.98
N GLU A 426 42.83 98.02 91.43
CA GLU A 426 41.62 97.18 91.45
C GLU A 426 41.19 96.74 90.03
N GLN A 427 41.35 97.58 89.01
CA GLN A 427 41.03 97.24 87.62
C GLN A 427 41.94 96.15 87.04
N GLN A 428 43.26 96.25 87.26
CA GLN A 428 44.22 95.27 86.73
C GLN A 428 43.99 93.86 87.29
N PHE A 429 43.61 93.75 88.57
CA PHE A 429 43.31 92.47 89.20
C PHE A 429 42.13 91.74 88.53
N SER A 430 41.08 92.47 88.15
CA SER A 430 39.86 91.90 87.57
C SER A 430 40.09 91.30 86.17
N GLN A 431 40.93 91.92 85.34
CA GLN A 431 41.21 91.44 83.98
C GLN A 431 41.90 90.08 83.97
N ILE A 432 42.95 89.92 84.76
CA ILE A 432 43.75 88.68 84.80
C ILE A 432 42.94 87.50 85.34
N ASN A 433 42.04 87.75 86.30
CA ASN A 433 41.17 86.71 86.87
C ASN A 433 40.20 86.10 85.84
N ASN A 434 39.66 86.90 84.92
CA ASN A 434 38.73 86.43 83.89
C ASN A 434 39.42 85.62 82.78
N GLU A 435 40.68 85.95 82.47
CA GLU A 435 41.45 85.22 81.46
C GLU A 435 41.79 83.80 81.94
N TYR A 436 42.12 83.64 83.22
CA TYR A 436 42.39 82.34 83.84
C TYR A 436 41.22 81.36 83.69
N GLN A 437 39.98 81.76 84.05
CA GLN A 437 38.82 80.85 84.01
C GLN A 437 38.45 80.36 82.60
N LYS A 438 38.72 81.15 81.55
CA LYS A 438 38.44 80.73 80.17
C LYS A 438 39.37 79.62 79.69
N LEU A 439 40.63 79.70 80.07
CA LEU A 439 41.66 78.75 79.64
C LEU A 439 41.49 77.39 80.34
N GLU A 440 41.03 77.37 81.60
CA GLU A 440 40.70 76.15 82.37
C GLU A 440 39.64 75.30 81.65
N GLY A 441 38.54 75.91 81.22
CA GLY A 441 37.43 75.18 80.57
C GLY A 441 37.77 74.61 79.19
N LEU A 442 38.68 75.26 78.44
CA LEU A 442 39.10 74.80 77.11
C LEU A 442 40.00 73.56 77.19
N GLU A 443 40.85 73.47 78.21
CA GLU A 443 41.71 72.31 78.42
C GLU A 443 40.90 71.04 78.67
N GLU A 444 39.87 71.14 79.52
CA GLU A 444 39.07 70.00 79.96
C GLU A 444 38.25 69.35 78.81
N ILE A 445 37.74 70.17 77.87
CA ILE A 445 36.96 69.70 76.73
C ILE A 445 37.85 68.90 75.76
N LYS A 446 39.00 69.46 75.38
CA LYS A 446 39.91 68.81 74.42
C LYS A 446 40.47 67.50 74.97
N GLN A 447 40.68 67.39 76.29
CA GLN A 447 41.14 66.15 76.91
C GLN A 447 40.10 65.00 76.83
N LYS A 448 38.80 65.32 76.90
CA LYS A 448 37.72 64.33 76.79
C LYS A 448 37.58 63.76 75.38
N GLU A 449 37.69 64.59 74.35
CA GLU A 449 37.60 64.18 72.95
C GLU A 449 38.74 63.21 72.56
N LEU A 450 39.96 63.44 73.07
CA LEU A 450 41.12 62.58 72.79
C LEU A 450 40.95 61.15 73.37
N ASN A 451 40.34 61.06 74.54
CA ASN A 451 40.11 59.79 75.23
C ASN A 451 39.09 58.91 74.48
N GLN A 452 38.03 59.50 73.91
CA GLN A 452 37.01 58.76 73.15
C GLN A 452 37.58 58.12 71.88
N LEU A 453 38.46 58.81 71.17
CA LEU A 453 39.14 58.26 69.98
C LEU A 453 40.11 57.13 70.35
N THR A 454 40.86 57.29 71.44
CA THR A 454 41.96 56.37 71.80
C THR A 454 41.48 55.10 72.48
N GLN A 455 40.44 55.18 73.33
CA GLN A 455 39.96 54.04 74.13
C GLN A 455 38.68 53.38 73.57
N GLY A 456 38.03 53.96 72.55
CA GLY A 456 36.78 53.44 71.98
C GLY A 456 36.88 53.01 70.52
N LYS A 457 36.89 53.99 69.60
CA LYS A 457 36.66 53.73 68.16
C LYS A 457 37.78 52.94 67.48
N LEU A 458 39.04 53.16 67.85
CA LEU A 458 40.20 52.49 67.24
C LEU A 458 40.29 50.99 67.59
N PRO A 459 40.21 50.58 68.87
CA PRO A 459 40.24 49.17 69.26
C PRO A 459 39.12 48.32 68.65
N GLU A 460 37.88 48.82 68.63
CA GLU A 460 36.73 48.09 68.06
C GLU A 460 36.89 47.81 66.55
N LEU A 461 37.56 48.70 65.83
CA LEU A 461 37.83 48.53 64.40
C LEU A 461 38.97 47.52 64.16
N GLU A 462 39.98 47.50 65.04
CA GLU A 462 41.09 46.53 64.97
C GLU A 462 40.64 45.09 65.20
N GLU A 463 39.70 44.87 66.12
CA GLU A 463 39.11 43.55 66.39
C GLU A 463 38.38 43.00 65.15
N LYS A 464 37.52 43.81 64.52
CA LYS A 464 36.77 43.44 63.30
C LYS A 464 37.67 43.13 62.10
N ILE A 465 38.80 43.82 61.98
CA ILE A 465 39.82 43.55 60.95
C ILE A 465 40.48 42.18 61.19
N CYS A 466 40.75 41.82 62.45
CA CYS A 466 41.33 40.53 62.82
C CYS A 466 40.39 39.35 62.47
N ASP A 467 39.10 39.50 62.75
CA ASP A 467 38.09 38.49 62.43
C ASP A 467 37.98 38.23 60.92
N CYS A 468 37.99 39.29 60.09
CA CYS A 468 37.93 39.13 58.64
C CYS A 468 39.16 38.40 58.09
N LYS A 469 40.37 38.70 58.61
CA LYS A 469 41.61 38.00 58.22
C LYS A 469 41.57 36.52 58.59
N THR A 470 41.06 36.18 59.78
CA THR A 470 40.99 34.80 60.25
C THR A 470 40.06 33.94 59.38
N ASN A 471 38.90 34.48 58.99
CA ASN A 471 37.95 33.76 58.14
C ASN A 471 38.49 33.52 56.72
N ILE A 472 39.18 34.51 56.12
CA ILE A 472 39.86 34.31 54.82
C ILE A 472 40.91 33.19 54.93
N GLN A 473 41.65 33.14 56.03
CA GLN A 473 42.69 32.13 56.26
C GLN A 473 42.10 30.72 56.46
N GLN A 474 40.93 30.59 57.08
CA GLN A 474 40.21 29.31 57.17
C GLN A 474 39.79 28.76 55.80
N ILE A 475 39.33 29.63 54.89
CA ILE A 475 38.99 29.24 53.51
C ILE A 475 40.25 28.71 52.81
N LYS A 476 41.38 29.43 52.89
CA LYS A 476 42.69 29.00 52.34
C LYS A 476 43.13 27.63 52.84
N THR A 477 43.06 27.38 54.15
CA THR A 477 43.47 26.09 54.73
C THR A 477 42.56 24.94 54.33
N THR A 478 41.26 25.21 54.14
CA THR A 478 40.28 24.17 53.79
C THR A 478 40.36 23.80 52.31
N SER A 479 40.68 24.75 51.43
CA SER A 479 40.81 24.53 49.99
C SER A 479 42.23 24.16 49.54
N LYS A 480 43.26 24.41 50.37
CA LYS A 480 44.69 24.34 50.01
C LYS A 480 45.08 25.27 48.86
N VAL A 481 44.33 26.35 48.65
CA VAL A 481 44.57 27.35 47.61
C VAL A 481 44.82 28.70 48.27
N ASP A 482 46.00 29.27 48.03
CA ASP A 482 46.43 30.51 48.68
C ASP A 482 45.99 31.78 47.94
N ASN A 483 45.61 31.65 46.66
CA ASN A 483 45.25 32.73 45.76
C ASN A 483 43.76 32.66 45.34
N PHE A 484 43.07 33.80 45.38
CA PHE A 484 41.67 33.90 44.98
C PHE A 484 41.48 33.61 43.47
N ASP A 485 42.36 34.11 42.60
CA ASP A 485 42.24 33.88 41.15
C ASP A 485 42.40 32.40 40.76
N GLU A 486 43.25 31.68 41.50
CA GLU A 486 43.43 30.23 41.34
C GLU A 486 42.18 29.48 41.80
N TYR A 487 41.55 29.94 42.89
CA TYR A 487 40.29 29.38 43.39
C TYR A 487 39.16 29.54 42.35
N THR A 488 39.01 30.72 41.76
CA THR A 488 38.03 31.00 40.69
C THR A 488 38.25 30.12 39.46
N ARG A 489 39.51 29.89 39.05
CA ARG A 489 39.83 28.97 37.94
C ARG A 489 39.41 27.53 38.23
N LEU A 490 39.61 27.06 39.47
CA LEU A 490 39.22 25.72 39.88
C LEU A 490 37.69 25.55 39.96
N VAL A 491 36.96 26.60 40.38
CA VAL A 491 35.49 26.64 40.31
C VAL A 491 35.01 26.51 38.86
N GLN A 492 35.60 27.28 37.93
CA GLN A 492 35.25 27.18 36.50
C GLN A 492 35.56 25.80 35.91
N GLN A 493 36.71 25.20 36.27
CA GLN A 493 37.05 23.83 35.84
C GLN A 493 36.05 22.80 36.36
N LYS A 494 35.58 22.96 37.60
CA LYS A 494 34.54 22.09 38.18
C LYS A 494 33.23 22.19 37.41
N HIS A 495 32.77 23.40 37.12
CA HIS A 495 31.56 23.63 36.33
C HIS A 495 31.66 22.99 34.92
N ASN A 496 32.77 23.21 34.21
CA ASN A 496 33.00 22.60 32.90
C ASN A 496 33.02 21.06 32.97
N CYS A 497 33.56 20.47 34.05
CA CYS A 497 33.53 19.02 34.25
C CYS A 497 32.11 18.50 34.47
N GLU A 498 31.29 19.20 35.26
CA GLU A 498 29.88 18.86 35.50
C GLU A 498 29.06 18.90 34.20
N GLU A 499 29.23 19.94 33.38
CA GLU A 499 28.58 20.04 32.05
C GLU A 499 28.97 18.89 31.12
N LEU A 500 30.26 18.52 31.08
CA LEU A 500 30.75 17.41 30.26
C LEU A 500 30.23 16.06 30.76
N ILE A 501 30.08 15.87 32.08
CA ILE A 501 29.49 14.68 32.67
C ILE A 501 28.03 14.55 32.23
N GLU A 502 27.23 15.61 32.39
CA GLU A 502 25.81 15.60 31.99
C GLU A 502 25.66 15.32 30.49
N LYS A 503 26.47 15.99 29.65
CA LYS A 503 26.48 15.77 28.21
C LYS A 503 26.78 14.32 27.84
N ASN A 504 27.78 13.70 28.46
CA ASN A 504 28.15 12.31 28.19
C ASN A 504 27.07 11.34 28.71
N ILE A 505 26.44 11.62 29.85
CA ILE A 505 25.29 10.85 30.36
C ILE A 505 24.12 10.90 29.38
N SER A 506 23.74 12.09 28.91
CA SER A 506 22.63 12.24 27.94
C SER A 506 22.91 11.53 26.61
N LEU A 507 24.17 11.54 26.15
CA LEU A 507 24.56 10.85 24.92
C LEU A 507 24.52 9.33 25.10
N LEU A 508 25.03 8.80 26.20
CA LEU A 508 24.98 7.37 26.52
C LEU A 508 23.53 6.89 26.72
N ASP A 509 22.69 7.69 27.39
CA ASP A 509 21.26 7.43 27.53
C ASP A 509 20.56 7.39 26.16
N SER A 510 20.86 8.34 25.27
CA SER A 510 20.29 8.32 23.91
C SER A 510 20.71 7.10 23.08
N ILE A 511 21.88 6.51 23.35
CA ILE A 511 22.42 5.38 22.56
C ILE A 511 21.98 4.03 23.15
N PHE A 512 22.09 3.87 24.47
CA PHE A 512 21.91 2.58 25.18
C PHE A 512 20.75 2.58 26.18
N GLN A 513 20.13 3.74 26.44
CA GLN A 513 19.13 3.97 27.49
C GLN A 513 19.73 3.94 28.91
N LYS A 514 19.04 4.60 29.84
CA LYS A 514 19.37 4.68 31.26
C LYS A 514 18.34 3.91 32.11
N PRO A 515 18.46 2.58 32.22
CA PRO A 515 17.46 1.74 32.89
C PRO A 515 17.47 1.88 34.43
N PHE A 516 18.54 2.40 35.04
CA PHE A 516 18.69 2.51 36.50
C PHE A 516 18.64 3.97 36.97
N ASN A 517 18.22 4.20 38.21
CA ASN A 517 18.32 5.54 38.84
C ASN A 517 19.75 5.85 39.30
N ASN A 518 20.55 4.82 39.60
CA ASN A 518 21.92 4.95 40.07
C ASN A 518 22.91 5.09 38.89
N LEU A 519 23.78 6.09 38.92
CA LEU A 519 24.78 6.32 37.86
C LEU A 519 25.80 5.19 37.76
N GLU A 520 26.24 4.60 38.87
CA GLU A 520 27.23 3.51 38.86
C GLU A 520 26.68 2.23 38.21
N GLU A 521 25.40 1.94 38.43
CA GLU A 521 24.73 0.80 37.80
C GLU A 521 24.54 1.03 36.30
N ASN A 522 24.23 2.26 35.89
CA ASN A 522 24.17 2.62 34.47
C ASN A 522 25.54 2.55 33.80
N ILE A 523 26.62 2.96 34.46
CA ILE A 523 27.98 2.84 33.92
C ILE A 523 28.32 1.37 33.63
N LYS A 524 28.05 0.44 34.57
CA LYS A 524 28.25 -1.00 34.36
C LYS A 524 27.38 -1.57 33.24
N TYR A 525 26.15 -1.09 33.14
CA TYR A 525 25.25 -1.47 32.06
C TYR A 525 25.77 -1.01 30.70
N TRP A 526 26.16 0.25 30.56
CA TRP A 526 26.73 0.80 29.33
C TRP A 526 28.04 0.10 28.94
N GLU A 527 28.90 -0.24 29.90
CA GLU A 527 30.09 -1.10 29.66
C GLU A 527 29.70 -2.42 29.02
N THR A 528 28.69 -3.09 29.56
CA THR A 528 28.24 -4.39 29.06
C THR A 528 27.65 -4.28 27.65
N GLU A 529 26.86 -3.24 27.37
CA GLU A 529 26.31 -3.00 26.03
C GLU A 529 27.40 -2.65 25.01
N ILE A 530 28.41 -1.87 25.40
CA ILE A 530 29.56 -1.55 24.53
C ILE A 530 30.37 -2.82 24.21
N VAL A 531 30.61 -3.70 25.19
CA VAL A 531 31.32 -4.98 24.95
C VAL A 531 30.57 -5.86 23.95
N LYS A 532 29.23 -5.91 23.98
CA LYS A 532 28.44 -6.64 22.97
C LYS A 532 28.67 -6.12 21.55
N LEU A 533 29.00 -4.83 21.41
CA LEU A 533 29.24 -4.18 20.13
C LEU A 533 30.73 -4.18 19.70
N GLU A 534 31.64 -4.69 20.54
CA GLU A 534 33.09 -4.67 20.28
C GLU A 534 33.47 -5.34 18.96
N SER A 535 32.79 -6.44 18.60
CA SER A 535 32.98 -7.14 17.32
C SER A 535 32.70 -6.28 16.08
N TYR A 536 31.98 -5.16 16.21
CA TYR A 536 31.66 -4.24 15.12
C TYR A 536 32.64 -3.06 14.98
N SER A 537 33.59 -2.91 15.91
CA SER A 537 34.50 -1.76 16.00
C SER A 537 35.31 -1.50 14.72
N GLU A 538 35.78 -2.56 14.06
CA GLU A 538 36.66 -2.50 12.89
C GLU A 538 35.96 -2.77 11.55
N ILE A 539 34.64 -2.96 11.54
CA ILE A 539 33.94 -3.33 10.30
C ILE A 539 33.73 -2.09 9.40
N TYR A 540 34.03 -2.24 8.10
CA TYR A 540 33.86 -1.22 7.05
C TYR A 540 34.51 0.14 7.40
N PRO A 541 35.84 0.20 7.65
CA PRO A 541 36.52 1.36 8.22
C PRO A 541 36.30 2.66 7.46
N GLU A 542 36.20 2.58 6.13
CA GLU A 542 36.08 3.71 5.21
C GLU A 542 34.63 4.20 4.97
N GLN A 543 33.62 3.53 5.54
CA GLN A 543 32.21 3.86 5.33
C GLN A 543 31.58 4.46 6.60
N SER A 544 30.69 5.46 6.40
CA SER A 544 29.96 6.13 7.47
C SER A 544 28.48 5.73 7.49
N TYR A 545 27.89 5.62 8.68
CA TYR A 545 26.45 5.42 8.82
C TYR A 545 25.66 6.66 8.39
N SER A 546 24.61 6.45 7.60
CA SER A 546 23.61 7.47 7.23
C SER A 546 22.20 6.96 7.53
N ARG A 547 21.46 7.72 8.35
CA ARG A 547 20.05 7.40 8.67
C ARG A 547 19.14 7.48 7.45
N ASN A 548 19.42 8.41 6.53
CA ASN A 548 18.64 8.55 5.30
C ASN A 548 18.82 7.34 4.38
N GLU A 549 20.03 6.78 4.32
CA GLU A 549 20.32 5.55 3.56
C GLU A 549 19.65 4.33 4.19
N GLU A 550 19.65 4.21 5.53
CA GLU A 550 18.91 3.15 6.24
C GLU A 550 17.42 3.17 5.87
N ILE A 551 16.76 4.34 6.00
CA ILE A 551 15.33 4.50 5.68
C ILE A 551 15.08 4.25 4.18
N SER A 552 15.94 4.75 3.30
CA SER A 552 15.82 4.54 1.85
C SER A 552 15.91 3.06 1.49
N CYS A 553 16.89 2.33 2.03
CA CYS A 553 17.01 0.89 1.84
C CYS A 553 15.84 0.12 2.44
N GLU A 554 15.34 0.48 3.63
CA GLU A 554 14.16 -0.15 4.23
C GLU A 554 12.91 0.00 3.35
N ASN A 555 12.67 1.20 2.83
CA ASN A 555 11.58 1.45 1.89
C ASN A 555 11.74 0.64 0.59
N GLN A 556 12.96 0.56 0.05
CA GLN A 556 13.24 -0.28 -1.12
C GLN A 556 12.99 -1.76 -0.85
N VAL A 557 13.33 -2.28 0.34
CA VAL A 557 13.02 -3.67 0.73
C VAL A 557 11.51 -3.90 0.71
N ILE A 558 10.72 -2.99 1.29
CA ILE A 558 9.25 -3.11 1.33
C ILE A 558 8.67 -3.08 -0.07
N GLN A 559 9.04 -2.08 -0.88
CA GLN A 559 8.54 -1.92 -2.25
C GLN A 559 8.91 -3.13 -3.11
N GLN A 560 10.14 -3.62 -2.99
CA GLN A 560 10.61 -4.75 -3.78
C GLN A 560 9.94 -6.07 -3.34
N GLN A 561 9.64 -6.24 -2.05
CA GLN A 561 8.87 -7.39 -1.55
C GLN A 561 7.44 -7.37 -2.11
N GLN A 562 6.77 -6.21 -2.10
CA GLN A 562 5.42 -6.06 -2.68
C GLN A 562 5.41 -6.43 -4.17
N ASN A 563 6.38 -5.94 -4.94
CA ASN A 563 6.51 -6.29 -6.36
C ASN A 563 6.73 -7.81 -6.57
N ILE A 564 7.55 -8.47 -5.73
CA ILE A 564 7.74 -9.93 -5.79
C ILE A 564 6.42 -10.68 -5.52
N ASP A 565 5.64 -10.22 -4.55
CA ASP A 565 4.37 -10.83 -4.18
C ASP A 565 3.31 -10.65 -5.27
N GLU A 566 3.26 -9.48 -5.91
CA GLU A 566 2.41 -9.18 -7.07
C GLU A 566 2.77 -10.07 -8.27
N LEU A 567 4.06 -10.13 -8.64
CA LEU A 567 4.53 -11.00 -9.72
C LEU A 567 4.22 -12.48 -9.44
N LYS A 568 4.42 -12.94 -8.19
CA LYS A 568 4.10 -14.32 -7.80
C LYS A 568 2.60 -14.60 -7.91
N LYS A 569 1.75 -13.64 -7.58
CA LYS A 569 0.29 -13.77 -7.74
C LYS A 569 -0.08 -13.93 -9.21
N MET A 570 0.49 -13.09 -10.09
CA MET A 570 0.25 -13.16 -11.53
C MET A 570 0.73 -14.49 -12.15
N ILE A 571 1.89 -15.02 -11.70
CA ILE A 571 2.38 -16.35 -12.11
C ILE A 571 1.37 -17.45 -11.72
N ASN A 572 0.91 -17.47 -10.46
CA ASN A 572 -0.05 -18.48 -10.01
C ASN A 572 -1.40 -18.39 -10.74
N GLU A 573 -1.85 -17.19 -11.09
CA GLU A 573 -3.06 -16.99 -11.90
C GLU A 573 -2.87 -17.55 -13.30
N LEU A 574 -1.72 -17.32 -13.94
CA LEU A 574 -1.41 -17.84 -15.26
C LEU A 574 -1.28 -19.37 -15.29
N ASP A 575 -0.61 -19.96 -14.28
CA ASP A 575 -0.55 -21.41 -14.09
C ASP A 575 -1.94 -22.02 -13.93
N GLY A 576 -2.83 -21.31 -13.23
CA GLY A 576 -4.24 -21.70 -13.08
C GLY A 576 -4.96 -21.74 -14.42
N ASP A 577 -4.80 -20.67 -15.22
CA ASP A 577 -5.36 -20.56 -16.57
C ASP A 577 -4.85 -21.72 -17.47
N PHE A 578 -3.54 -21.99 -17.46
CA PHE A 578 -2.95 -23.08 -18.24
C PHE A 578 -3.45 -24.47 -17.84
N ARG A 579 -3.56 -24.78 -16.54
CA ARG A 579 -4.10 -26.07 -16.06
C ARG A 579 -5.57 -26.24 -16.43
N GLN A 580 -6.34 -25.17 -16.44
CA GLN A 580 -7.72 -25.21 -16.89
C GLN A 580 -7.78 -25.58 -18.38
N ILE A 581 -7.00 -24.91 -19.22
CA ILE A 581 -6.92 -25.23 -20.66
C ILE A 581 -6.44 -26.67 -20.88
N GLU A 582 -5.43 -27.14 -20.13
CA GLU A 582 -4.93 -28.52 -20.19
C GLU A 582 -6.05 -29.54 -19.89
N THR A 583 -6.84 -29.28 -18.85
CA THR A 583 -7.94 -30.17 -18.47
C THR A 583 -9.03 -30.17 -19.54
N GLU A 584 -9.42 -29.00 -20.04
CA GLU A 584 -10.45 -28.87 -21.07
C GLU A 584 -10.01 -29.51 -22.40
N VAL A 585 -8.76 -29.27 -22.85
CA VAL A 585 -8.26 -29.82 -24.11
C VAL A 585 -8.13 -31.35 -24.07
N ASN A 586 -7.65 -31.93 -22.96
CA ASN A 586 -7.53 -33.39 -22.83
C ASN A 586 -8.89 -34.10 -22.78
N GLN A 587 -9.95 -33.40 -22.34
CA GLN A 587 -11.32 -33.90 -22.44
C GLN A 587 -11.85 -33.83 -23.88
N ILE A 588 -11.47 -32.80 -24.64
CA ILE A 588 -11.90 -32.57 -26.03
C ILE A 588 -11.16 -33.49 -27.00
N LEU A 589 -9.84 -33.63 -26.89
CA LEU A 589 -9.00 -34.41 -27.79
C LEU A 589 -8.73 -35.79 -27.18
N GLN A 590 -9.66 -36.73 -27.30
CA GLN A 590 -9.47 -38.09 -26.75
C GLN A 590 -8.94 -39.08 -27.81
N PRO A 591 -7.98 -39.95 -27.46
CA PRO A 591 -7.09 -39.89 -26.29
C PRO A 591 -5.97 -38.86 -26.52
N SER A 592 -5.71 -37.99 -25.55
CA SER A 592 -4.52 -37.12 -25.56
C SER A 592 -3.94 -36.98 -24.16
N SER A 593 -2.67 -36.55 -24.11
CA SER A 593 -1.91 -36.26 -22.89
C SER A 593 -1.12 -34.98 -23.11
N LEU A 594 -1.83 -33.96 -23.59
CA LEU A 594 -1.26 -32.64 -23.82
C LEU A 594 -1.01 -31.98 -22.46
N VAL A 595 0.07 -31.24 -22.38
CA VAL A 595 0.46 -30.46 -21.20
C VAL A 595 0.55 -29.01 -21.62
N CYS A 596 0.07 -28.09 -20.79
CA CYS A 596 0.14 -26.66 -21.04
C CYS A 596 0.95 -26.00 -19.93
N ASN A 597 2.21 -25.68 -20.17
CA ASN A 597 3.06 -24.97 -19.20
C ASN A 597 3.62 -23.66 -19.76
N SER A 598 3.48 -23.42 -21.07
CA SER A 598 4.05 -22.27 -21.75
C SER A 598 3.10 -21.69 -22.78
N ILE A 599 3.44 -20.47 -23.22
CA ILE A 599 2.75 -19.76 -24.30
C ILE A 599 2.87 -20.55 -25.62
N GLU A 600 4.02 -21.16 -25.85
CA GLU A 600 4.26 -22.05 -27.00
C GLU A 600 3.34 -23.27 -26.97
N ASP A 601 3.17 -23.89 -25.79
CA ASP A 601 2.23 -24.99 -25.62
C ASP A 601 0.79 -24.52 -25.88
N LEU A 602 0.41 -23.35 -25.38
CA LEU A 602 -0.90 -22.76 -25.61
C LEU A 602 -1.16 -22.53 -27.11
N LYS A 603 -0.15 -22.07 -27.87
CA LYS A 603 -0.25 -21.88 -29.34
C LYS A 603 -0.41 -23.22 -30.05
N ALA A 604 0.35 -24.23 -29.62
CA ALA A 604 0.24 -25.58 -30.16
C ALA A 604 -1.14 -26.18 -29.89
N ILE A 605 -1.67 -25.99 -28.67
CA ILE A 605 -3.03 -26.40 -28.28
C ILE A 605 -4.08 -25.69 -29.14
N GLU A 606 -3.98 -24.36 -29.31
CA GLU A 606 -4.89 -23.59 -30.16
C GLU A 606 -4.94 -24.17 -31.58
N GLN A 607 -3.77 -24.46 -32.16
CA GLN A 607 -3.69 -25.03 -33.50
C GLN A 607 -4.28 -26.45 -33.57
N GLN A 608 -4.03 -27.30 -32.57
CA GLN A 608 -4.61 -28.64 -32.52
C GLN A 608 -6.14 -28.60 -32.39
N VAL A 609 -6.69 -27.68 -31.59
CA VAL A 609 -8.13 -27.47 -31.45
C VAL A 609 -8.75 -26.98 -32.76
N LYS A 610 -8.10 -26.03 -33.45
CA LYS A 610 -8.53 -25.57 -34.79
C LYS A 610 -8.54 -26.72 -35.80
N ASN A 611 -7.46 -27.49 -35.88
CA ASN A 611 -7.36 -28.64 -36.78
C ASN A 611 -8.46 -29.67 -36.48
N PHE A 612 -8.77 -29.93 -35.21
CA PHE A 612 -9.84 -30.84 -34.82
C PHE A 612 -11.23 -30.37 -35.29
N ILE A 613 -11.53 -29.07 -35.15
CA ILE A 613 -12.78 -28.47 -35.62
C ILE A 613 -12.87 -28.55 -37.15
N GLU A 614 -11.81 -28.14 -37.85
CA GLU A 614 -11.72 -28.17 -39.31
C GLU A 614 -11.90 -29.58 -39.87
N ASP A 615 -11.25 -30.57 -39.26
CA ASP A 615 -11.39 -31.98 -39.62
C ASP A 615 -12.84 -32.48 -39.52
N ILE A 616 -13.54 -32.13 -38.43
CA ILE A 616 -14.93 -32.53 -38.24
C ILE A 616 -15.85 -31.83 -39.24
N ASP A 617 -15.67 -30.54 -39.44
CA ASP A 617 -16.46 -29.76 -40.39
C ASP A 617 -16.25 -30.23 -41.82
N GLN A 618 -15.01 -30.55 -42.20
CA GLN A 618 -14.69 -31.07 -43.51
C GLN A 618 -15.31 -32.45 -43.73
N ARG A 619 -15.13 -33.39 -42.77
CA ARG A 619 -15.77 -34.71 -42.83
C ARG A 619 -17.29 -34.61 -42.93
N ARG A 620 -17.90 -33.69 -42.18
CA ARG A 620 -19.35 -33.43 -42.24
C ARG A 620 -19.78 -32.94 -43.62
N LYS A 621 -19.08 -31.95 -44.18
CA LYS A 621 -19.35 -31.42 -45.53
C LYS A 621 -19.22 -32.52 -46.58
N ASP A 622 -18.15 -33.30 -46.54
CA ASP A 622 -17.88 -34.37 -47.50
C ASP A 622 -18.95 -35.48 -47.41
N THR A 623 -19.31 -35.89 -46.20
CA THR A 623 -20.36 -36.89 -45.96
C THR A 623 -21.71 -36.42 -46.53
N LEU A 624 -22.10 -35.17 -46.27
CA LEU A 624 -23.35 -34.60 -46.79
C LEU A 624 -23.33 -34.45 -48.31
N LEU A 625 -22.18 -34.10 -48.89
CA LEU A 625 -22.01 -34.03 -50.33
C LEU A 625 -22.19 -35.41 -50.99
N ILE A 626 -21.57 -36.45 -50.44
CA ILE A 626 -21.70 -37.83 -50.93
C ILE A 626 -23.16 -38.29 -50.83
N ILE A 627 -23.83 -38.05 -49.70
CA ILE A 627 -25.25 -38.37 -49.52
C ILE A 627 -26.11 -37.68 -50.60
N ASN A 628 -25.90 -36.39 -50.84
CA ASN A 628 -26.64 -35.65 -51.87
C ASN A 628 -26.39 -36.21 -53.28
N ILE A 629 -25.15 -36.60 -53.60
CA ILE A 629 -24.83 -37.24 -54.89
C ILE A 629 -25.58 -38.57 -55.02
N LEU A 630 -25.56 -39.39 -53.97
CA LEU A 630 -26.25 -40.69 -53.96
C LEU A 630 -27.77 -40.55 -54.10
N GLU A 631 -28.38 -39.59 -53.39
CA GLU A 631 -29.81 -39.29 -53.49
C GLU A 631 -30.18 -38.78 -54.90
N LYS A 632 -29.31 -37.98 -55.53
CA LYS A 632 -29.49 -37.56 -56.93
C LYS A 632 -29.41 -38.72 -57.92
N ILE A 633 -28.48 -39.66 -57.72
CA ILE A 633 -28.36 -40.86 -58.55
C ILE A 633 -29.64 -41.70 -58.41
N ASP A 634 -30.11 -41.93 -57.18
CA ASP A 634 -31.35 -42.68 -56.92
C ASP A 634 -32.53 -42.05 -57.66
N LYS A 635 -32.70 -40.73 -57.55
CA LYS A 635 -33.76 -40.00 -58.24
C LYS A 635 -33.67 -40.14 -59.77
N GLN A 636 -32.48 -39.94 -60.35
CA GLN A 636 -32.28 -40.03 -61.80
C GLN A 636 -32.57 -41.42 -62.35
N GLU A 637 -32.19 -42.47 -61.63
CA GLU A 637 -32.46 -43.85 -62.07
C GLU A 637 -33.96 -44.20 -61.95
N ARG A 638 -34.66 -43.73 -60.91
CA ARG A 638 -36.12 -43.87 -60.80
C ARG A 638 -36.85 -43.19 -61.95
N GLU A 639 -36.43 -42.00 -62.34
CA GLU A 639 -37.01 -41.26 -63.49
C GLU A 639 -36.86 -42.03 -64.82
N LYS A 640 -35.78 -42.82 -65.01
CA LYS A 640 -35.61 -43.66 -66.21
C LYS A 640 -36.62 -44.80 -66.27
N ILE A 641 -37.06 -45.35 -65.14
CA ILE A 641 -38.07 -46.41 -65.11
C ILE A 641 -39.40 -45.88 -65.62
N SER A 642 -39.80 -44.69 -65.20
CA SER A 642 -41.09 -44.11 -65.60
C SER A 642 -41.26 -44.13 -67.12
N ARG A 643 -40.18 -43.84 -67.88
CA ARG A 643 -40.17 -43.88 -69.34
C ARG A 643 -40.45 -45.26 -69.97
N LEU A 644 -40.21 -46.34 -69.24
CA LEU A 644 -40.45 -47.71 -69.72
C LEU A 644 -41.93 -48.11 -69.64
N PHE A 645 -42.73 -47.35 -68.90
CA PHE A 645 -44.15 -47.60 -68.68
C PHE A 645 -45.04 -46.45 -69.18
N GLU A 646 -44.50 -45.51 -69.96
CA GLU A 646 -45.28 -44.46 -70.64
C GLU A 646 -46.13 -45.05 -71.79
N ASP A 647 -47.12 -44.29 -72.26
CA ASP A 647 -48.05 -44.70 -73.33
C ASP A 647 -47.35 -45.00 -74.68
N GLU A 648 -46.14 -44.48 -74.92
CA GLU A 648 -45.38 -44.81 -76.14
C GLU A 648 -44.49 -46.07 -76.00
N SER A 649 -44.43 -46.64 -74.79
CA SER A 649 -43.57 -47.77 -74.47
C SER A 649 -43.95 -49.05 -75.24
N LYS A 650 -42.96 -49.92 -75.46
CA LYS A 650 -43.22 -51.26 -76.03
C LYS A 650 -44.11 -52.12 -75.13
N VAL A 651 -44.01 -51.93 -73.80
CA VAL A 651 -44.86 -52.61 -72.82
C VAL A 651 -46.33 -52.30 -73.10
N PHE A 652 -46.68 -51.01 -73.23
CA PHE A 652 -48.04 -50.60 -73.53
C PHE A 652 -48.49 -51.09 -74.90
N LYS A 653 -47.65 -50.95 -75.94
CA LYS A 653 -47.99 -51.41 -77.29
C LYS A 653 -48.36 -52.90 -77.33
N TYR A 654 -47.57 -53.76 -76.70
CA TYR A 654 -47.85 -55.20 -76.62
C TYR A 654 -49.10 -55.49 -75.80
N PHE A 655 -49.26 -54.80 -74.67
CA PHE A 655 -50.41 -55.01 -73.80
C PHE A 655 -51.72 -54.58 -74.45
N SER A 656 -51.73 -53.40 -75.09
CA SER A 656 -52.86 -52.86 -75.84
C SER A 656 -53.23 -53.76 -77.02
N GLU A 657 -52.24 -54.27 -77.77
CA GLU A 657 -52.48 -55.20 -78.88
C GLU A 657 -53.13 -56.52 -78.42
N ILE A 658 -52.60 -57.13 -77.36
CA ILE A 658 -53.13 -58.41 -76.85
C ILE A 658 -54.55 -58.24 -76.26
N THR A 659 -54.82 -57.08 -75.67
CA THR A 659 -56.11 -56.76 -75.03
C THR A 659 -57.10 -56.09 -75.98
N ASN A 660 -56.73 -55.90 -77.26
CA ASN A 660 -57.56 -55.25 -78.29
C ASN A 660 -58.02 -53.86 -77.85
N GLU A 661 -57.05 -53.06 -77.44
CA GLU A 661 -57.21 -51.65 -77.06
C GLU A 661 -58.16 -51.41 -75.86
N LEU A 662 -58.46 -52.47 -75.09
CA LEU A 662 -59.27 -52.36 -73.86
C LEU A 662 -58.64 -51.43 -72.83
N TYR A 663 -57.30 -51.48 -72.70
CA TYR A 663 -56.54 -50.59 -71.83
C TYR A 663 -55.88 -49.49 -72.67
N THR A 664 -56.08 -48.25 -72.25
CA THR A 664 -55.77 -47.03 -73.02
C THR A 664 -54.45 -46.37 -72.60
N GLY A 665 -53.85 -46.77 -71.48
CA GLY A 665 -52.55 -46.25 -71.07
C GLY A 665 -51.89 -47.02 -69.93
N LEU A 666 -50.63 -46.69 -69.69
CA LEU A 666 -49.84 -47.14 -68.54
C LEU A 666 -49.07 -45.94 -67.95
N SER A 667 -48.90 -45.91 -66.64
CA SER A 667 -47.99 -44.95 -65.99
C SER A 667 -47.33 -45.56 -64.75
N PHE A 668 -46.12 -45.09 -64.43
CA PHE A 668 -45.39 -45.53 -63.25
C PHE A 668 -45.00 -44.33 -62.38
N ASN A 669 -45.40 -44.37 -61.11
CA ASN A 669 -45.05 -43.35 -60.13
C ASN A 669 -43.68 -43.67 -59.49
N PRO A 670 -42.63 -42.86 -59.71
CA PRO A 670 -41.28 -43.12 -59.19
C PRO A 670 -41.14 -42.94 -57.66
N ASP A 671 -42.04 -42.17 -57.04
CA ASP A 671 -42.01 -41.90 -55.60
C ASP A 671 -42.70 -43.02 -54.81
N SER A 672 -43.91 -43.44 -55.24
CA SER A 672 -44.65 -44.55 -54.61
C SER A 672 -44.23 -45.93 -55.11
N MET A 673 -43.52 -45.99 -56.25
CA MET A 673 -43.14 -47.21 -56.97
C MET A 673 -44.33 -48.06 -57.42
N GLU A 674 -45.40 -47.42 -57.87
CA GLU A 674 -46.66 -48.07 -58.26
C GLU A 674 -46.92 -47.95 -59.76
N LEU A 675 -47.28 -49.08 -60.40
CA LEU A 675 -47.75 -49.13 -61.79
C LEU A 675 -49.27 -48.91 -61.84
N GLN A 676 -49.71 -48.02 -62.72
CA GLN A 676 -51.11 -47.69 -62.96
C GLN A 676 -51.49 -48.06 -64.39
N ILE A 677 -52.68 -48.62 -64.56
CA ILE A 677 -53.26 -49.04 -65.84
C ILE A 677 -54.52 -48.23 -66.08
N TYR A 678 -54.63 -47.60 -67.25
CA TYR A 678 -55.78 -46.78 -67.63
C TYR A 678 -56.71 -47.56 -68.56
N GLN A 679 -58.01 -47.42 -68.33
CA GLN A 679 -59.07 -47.87 -69.23
C GLN A 679 -60.07 -46.71 -69.37
N GLY A 680 -59.86 -45.87 -70.39
CA GLY A 680 -60.53 -44.56 -70.45
C GLY A 680 -60.11 -43.68 -69.27
N ASP A 681 -61.08 -43.18 -68.51
CA ASP A 681 -60.86 -42.34 -67.32
C ASP A 681 -60.65 -43.16 -66.03
N GLU A 682 -60.84 -44.48 -66.06
CA GLU A 682 -60.67 -45.35 -64.89
C GLU A 682 -59.22 -45.81 -64.72
N VAL A 683 -58.74 -45.83 -63.48
CA VAL A 683 -57.38 -46.23 -63.11
C VAL A 683 -57.40 -47.51 -62.28
N PHE A 684 -56.65 -48.51 -62.74
CA PHE A 684 -56.51 -49.81 -62.12
C PHE A 684 -55.07 -50.07 -61.70
N SER A 685 -54.88 -50.72 -60.56
CA SER A 685 -53.63 -51.40 -60.20
C SER A 685 -53.57 -52.80 -60.84
N PRO A 686 -52.37 -53.40 -61.01
CA PRO A 686 -52.24 -54.72 -61.62
C PRO A 686 -53.13 -55.79 -60.95
N GLN A 687 -53.30 -55.73 -59.63
CA GLN A 687 -54.07 -56.69 -58.85
C GLN A 687 -55.59 -56.59 -59.09
N GLN A 688 -56.07 -55.46 -59.60
CA GLN A 688 -57.48 -55.27 -59.96
C GLN A 688 -57.81 -55.84 -61.34
N LEU A 689 -56.81 -56.27 -62.11
CA LEU A 689 -57.01 -56.87 -63.43
C LEU A 689 -57.55 -58.31 -63.34
N SER A 690 -58.32 -58.72 -64.36
CA SER A 690 -58.75 -60.12 -64.52
C SER A 690 -57.57 -61.08 -64.66
N GLY A 691 -57.79 -62.37 -64.37
CA GLY A 691 -56.83 -63.49 -64.54
C GLY A 691 -55.91 -63.33 -65.73
N GLY A 692 -56.53 -63.40 -66.92
CA GLY A 692 -55.82 -63.29 -68.18
C GLY A 692 -55.23 -61.90 -68.44
N ALA A 693 -55.88 -60.81 -68.04
CA ALA A 693 -55.35 -59.46 -68.27
C ALA A 693 -54.06 -59.20 -67.47
N TYR A 694 -53.99 -59.72 -66.24
CA TYR A 694 -52.76 -59.69 -65.46
C TYR A 694 -51.63 -60.50 -66.13
N ASP A 695 -51.91 -61.74 -66.53
CA ASP A 695 -50.92 -62.59 -67.21
C ASP A 695 -50.43 -61.93 -68.52
N GLN A 696 -51.34 -61.25 -69.25
CA GLN A 696 -51.04 -60.49 -70.47
C GLN A 696 -50.16 -59.26 -70.22
N LEU A 697 -50.42 -58.51 -69.14
CA LEU A 697 -49.58 -57.37 -68.75
C LEU A 697 -48.16 -57.84 -68.44
N TYR A 698 -48.02 -58.88 -67.62
CA TYR A 698 -46.71 -59.43 -67.26
C TYR A 698 -45.98 -60.04 -68.45
N PHE A 699 -46.70 -60.71 -69.35
CA PHE A 699 -46.14 -61.19 -70.60
C PHE A 699 -45.61 -60.02 -71.46
N SER A 700 -46.39 -58.94 -71.59
CA SER A 700 -46.02 -57.74 -72.34
C SER A 700 -44.78 -57.04 -71.74
N ILE A 701 -44.72 -56.94 -70.42
CA ILE A 701 -43.54 -56.46 -69.67
C ILE A 701 -42.33 -57.32 -70.03
N ARG A 702 -42.40 -58.64 -69.84
CA ARG A 702 -41.25 -59.53 -70.08
C ARG A 702 -40.74 -59.49 -71.53
N LEU A 703 -41.64 -59.42 -72.50
CA LEU A 703 -41.28 -59.27 -73.91
C LEU A 703 -40.52 -57.96 -74.16
N ALA A 704 -41.10 -56.83 -73.78
CA ALA A 704 -40.52 -55.51 -73.99
C ALA A 704 -39.16 -55.35 -73.28
N PHE A 705 -39.03 -55.91 -72.08
CA PHE A 705 -37.78 -55.89 -71.32
C PHE A 705 -36.72 -56.84 -71.88
N GLY A 706 -37.10 -58.04 -72.34
CA GLY A 706 -36.18 -58.93 -73.06
C GLY A 706 -35.56 -58.24 -74.27
N GLU A 707 -36.36 -57.47 -75.01
CA GLU A 707 -35.86 -56.64 -76.13
C GLU A 707 -34.95 -55.50 -75.71
N LEU A 708 -35.28 -54.81 -74.60
CA LEU A 708 -34.47 -53.72 -74.06
C LEU A 708 -33.10 -54.21 -73.59
N LEU A 709 -33.05 -55.31 -72.84
CA LEU A 709 -31.82 -55.89 -72.28
C LEU A 709 -30.86 -56.37 -73.38
N MET A 710 -31.41 -56.95 -74.45
CA MET A 710 -30.59 -57.36 -75.60
C MET A 710 -30.18 -56.19 -76.50
N LYS A 711 -30.42 -54.94 -76.10
CA LYS A 711 -30.12 -53.72 -76.87
C LYS A 711 -30.64 -53.81 -78.30
N SER A 712 -31.85 -54.34 -78.46
CA SER A 712 -32.50 -54.60 -79.77
C SER A 712 -31.80 -55.64 -80.67
N LYS A 713 -30.92 -56.49 -80.13
CA LYS A 713 -30.43 -57.69 -80.84
C LYS A 713 -31.38 -58.87 -80.58
N PRO A 714 -31.80 -59.63 -81.60
CA PRO A 714 -32.73 -60.73 -81.38
C PRO A 714 -32.10 -61.89 -80.58
N GLY A 715 -32.77 -62.32 -79.52
CA GLY A 715 -32.42 -63.47 -78.69
C GLY A 715 -33.40 -64.62 -78.84
N PHE A 716 -33.65 -65.34 -77.74
CA PHE A 716 -34.66 -66.39 -77.67
C PHE A 716 -35.51 -66.28 -76.41
N PHE A 717 -36.79 -66.65 -76.51
CA PHE A 717 -37.72 -66.82 -75.39
C PHE A 717 -38.09 -68.30 -75.22
N ILE A 718 -38.14 -68.77 -73.98
CA ILE A 718 -38.63 -70.09 -73.60
C ILE A 718 -39.96 -69.92 -72.87
N LEU A 719 -41.03 -70.43 -73.46
CA LEU A 719 -42.39 -70.27 -72.97
C LEU A 719 -42.90 -71.63 -72.50
N ASP A 720 -43.28 -71.78 -71.23
CA ASP A 720 -43.85 -73.02 -70.66
C ASP A 720 -45.31 -72.77 -70.28
N ASP A 721 -46.22 -73.14 -71.20
CA ASP A 721 -47.66 -72.90 -71.12
C ASP A 721 -48.03 -71.46 -70.66
N PRO A 722 -47.54 -70.38 -71.32
CA PRO A 722 -47.73 -69.00 -70.84
C PRO A 722 -49.19 -68.51 -70.87
N PHE A 723 -50.09 -69.17 -71.61
CA PHE A 723 -51.43 -68.65 -71.95
C PHE A 723 -52.57 -69.53 -71.42
N ILE A 724 -52.42 -70.15 -70.25
CA ILE A 724 -53.44 -71.08 -69.71
C ILE A 724 -54.80 -70.41 -69.50
N LYS A 725 -54.80 -69.14 -69.04
CA LYS A 725 -56.00 -68.36 -68.71
C LYS A 725 -56.58 -67.52 -69.87
N SER A 726 -56.06 -67.66 -71.08
CA SER A 726 -56.58 -66.95 -72.25
C SER A 726 -57.77 -67.66 -72.87
N ASP A 727 -58.81 -66.90 -73.22
CA ASP A 727 -59.86 -67.36 -74.13
C ASP A 727 -59.32 -67.46 -75.58
N GLN A 728 -60.12 -68.01 -76.49
CA GLN A 728 -59.69 -68.26 -77.87
C GLN A 728 -59.31 -66.98 -78.63
N GLU A 729 -60.02 -65.86 -78.43
CA GLU A 729 -59.72 -64.59 -79.09
C GLU A 729 -58.42 -63.98 -78.57
N ARG A 730 -58.22 -63.97 -77.26
CA ARG A 730 -56.99 -63.53 -76.60
C ARG A 730 -55.81 -64.40 -77.00
N LEU A 731 -56.01 -65.71 -77.08
CA LEU A 731 -54.98 -66.66 -77.52
C LEU A 731 -54.55 -66.36 -78.95
N ASN A 732 -55.51 -66.12 -79.86
CA ASN A 732 -55.23 -65.69 -81.23
C ASN A 732 -54.33 -64.46 -81.28
N ARG A 733 -54.67 -63.38 -80.55
CA ARG A 733 -53.87 -62.15 -80.50
C ARG A 733 -52.49 -62.36 -79.89
N GLN A 734 -52.37 -63.19 -78.84
CA GLN A 734 -51.08 -63.52 -78.24
C GLN A 734 -50.15 -64.26 -79.21
N PHE A 735 -50.69 -65.17 -80.02
CA PHE A 735 -49.90 -65.83 -81.07
C PHE A 735 -49.55 -64.90 -82.23
N ASP A 736 -50.42 -63.96 -82.58
CA ASP A 736 -50.10 -62.91 -83.56
C ASP A 736 -48.93 -62.05 -83.07
N LEU A 737 -48.90 -61.71 -81.79
CA LEU A 737 -47.74 -61.05 -81.18
C LEU A 737 -46.49 -61.94 -81.21
N LEU A 738 -46.58 -63.22 -80.85
CA LEU A 738 -45.43 -64.13 -80.93
C LEU A 738 -44.88 -64.27 -82.36
N LEU A 739 -45.76 -64.28 -83.37
CA LEU A 739 -45.38 -64.25 -84.79
C LEU A 739 -44.59 -62.98 -85.11
N LYS A 740 -45.09 -61.81 -84.71
CA LYS A 740 -44.38 -60.53 -84.87
C LYS A 740 -43.00 -60.55 -84.20
N ILE A 741 -42.90 -61.09 -82.99
CA ILE A 741 -41.62 -61.23 -82.28
C ILE A 741 -40.64 -62.13 -83.07
N VAL A 742 -41.13 -63.25 -83.64
CA VAL A 742 -40.31 -64.12 -84.49
C VAL A 742 -39.88 -63.42 -85.80
N GLU A 743 -40.75 -62.60 -86.39
CA GLU A 743 -40.45 -61.78 -87.58
C GLU A 743 -39.41 -60.69 -87.30
N MET A 744 -39.41 -60.13 -86.09
CA MET A 744 -38.34 -59.25 -85.59
C MET A 744 -37.01 -60.00 -85.38
N GLY A 745 -36.99 -61.32 -85.62
CA GLY A 745 -35.79 -62.15 -85.62
C GLY A 745 -35.60 -62.95 -84.35
N TRP A 746 -36.48 -62.82 -83.35
CA TRP A 746 -36.39 -63.59 -82.11
C TRP A 746 -36.71 -65.06 -82.35
N GLN A 747 -36.18 -65.91 -81.48
CA GLN A 747 -36.54 -67.32 -81.45
C GLN A 747 -37.49 -67.60 -80.30
N VAL A 748 -38.53 -68.41 -80.53
CA VAL A 748 -39.48 -68.82 -79.50
C VAL A 748 -39.44 -70.34 -79.37
N LEU A 749 -39.27 -70.83 -78.14
CA LEU A 749 -39.39 -72.24 -77.77
C LEU A 749 -40.63 -72.37 -76.88
N TYR A 750 -41.74 -72.84 -77.46
CA TYR A 750 -43.03 -72.95 -76.81
C TYR A 750 -43.29 -74.38 -76.34
N PHE A 751 -43.46 -74.60 -75.05
CA PHE A 751 -43.77 -75.88 -74.43
C PHE A 751 -45.24 -75.92 -74.00
N THR A 752 -45.95 -77.00 -74.34
CA THR A 752 -47.37 -77.14 -73.99
C THR A 752 -47.88 -78.57 -73.90
N CYS A 753 -48.95 -78.78 -73.12
CA CYS A 753 -49.72 -80.02 -73.16
C CYS A 753 -51.04 -79.91 -73.96
N LYS A 754 -51.45 -78.71 -74.38
CA LYS A 754 -52.75 -78.46 -75.00
C LYS A 754 -52.73 -78.79 -76.50
N SER A 755 -53.63 -79.65 -76.96
CA SER A 755 -53.78 -80.00 -78.38
C SER A 755 -54.27 -78.84 -79.24
N GLU A 756 -55.07 -77.93 -78.67
CA GLU A 756 -55.57 -76.72 -79.33
C GLU A 756 -54.42 -75.82 -79.81
N ILE A 757 -53.39 -75.66 -78.96
CA ILE A 757 -52.18 -74.90 -79.30
C ILE A 757 -51.44 -75.54 -80.48
N ARG A 758 -51.35 -76.88 -80.49
CA ARG A 758 -50.72 -77.61 -81.59
C ARG A 758 -51.44 -77.36 -82.91
N GLN A 759 -52.77 -77.52 -82.92
CA GLN A 759 -53.58 -77.27 -84.12
C GLN A 759 -53.46 -75.82 -84.61
N MET A 760 -53.42 -74.88 -83.67
CA MET A 760 -53.26 -73.46 -83.95
C MET A 760 -51.88 -73.13 -84.56
N VAL A 761 -50.81 -73.73 -84.05
CA VAL A 761 -49.47 -73.55 -84.63
C VAL A 761 -49.36 -74.21 -86.01
N GLU A 762 -49.91 -75.42 -86.19
CA GLU A 762 -49.91 -76.14 -87.46
C GLU A 762 -50.69 -75.40 -88.56
N SER A 763 -51.74 -74.64 -88.19
CA SER A 763 -52.54 -73.84 -89.14
C SER A 763 -51.95 -72.46 -89.45
N ARG A 764 -51.14 -71.88 -88.56
CA ARG A 764 -50.63 -70.51 -88.68
C ARG A 764 -49.17 -70.40 -89.14
N PHE A 765 -48.36 -71.42 -88.92
CA PHE A 765 -46.93 -71.36 -89.25
C PHE A 765 -46.59 -72.22 -90.47
N ASP A 766 -45.90 -71.64 -91.45
CA ASP A 766 -45.26 -72.40 -92.52
C ASP A 766 -44.31 -73.45 -91.94
N GLN A 767 -44.34 -74.68 -92.48
CA GLN A 767 -43.45 -75.77 -92.07
C GLN A 767 -41.95 -75.42 -92.18
N ASN A 768 -41.60 -74.41 -92.98
CA ASN A 768 -40.22 -73.91 -93.12
C ASN A 768 -39.78 -72.97 -91.99
N LYS A 769 -40.73 -72.35 -91.27
CA LYS A 769 -40.49 -71.36 -90.20
C LYS A 769 -40.74 -71.91 -88.79
N CYS A 770 -41.49 -73.01 -88.67
CA CYS A 770 -41.79 -73.67 -87.40
C CYS A 770 -41.22 -75.09 -87.33
N ARG A 771 -40.71 -75.47 -86.16
CA ARG A 771 -40.32 -76.86 -85.84
C ARG A 771 -41.25 -77.40 -84.75
N SER A 772 -42.06 -78.41 -85.06
CA SER A 772 -42.87 -79.12 -84.08
C SER A 772 -42.16 -80.40 -83.62
N VAL A 773 -42.10 -80.63 -82.30
CA VAL A 773 -41.44 -81.77 -81.66
C VAL A 773 -42.39 -82.35 -80.62
N GLU A 774 -42.76 -83.62 -80.80
CA GLU A 774 -43.49 -84.38 -79.81
C GLU A 774 -42.53 -84.95 -78.76
N ILE A 775 -42.82 -84.70 -77.48
CA ILE A 775 -42.04 -85.21 -76.35
C ILE A 775 -42.73 -86.47 -75.85
N ILE A 776 -42.12 -87.60 -76.21
CA ILE A 776 -42.49 -88.96 -75.78
C ILE A 776 -41.34 -89.41 -74.88
N ASN A 777 -41.61 -89.58 -73.59
CA ASN A 777 -40.61 -89.94 -72.58
C ASN A 777 -40.91 -91.32 -72.00
#